data_AF-A0A970VZ32-F1
#
_entry.id   AF-A0A970VZ32-F1
#
_cell.length_a   1.000
_cell.length_b   1.000
_cell.length_c   1.000
_cell.angle_alpha   90.00
_cell.angle_beta   90.00
_cell.angle_gamma   90.00
#
_symmetry.space_group_name_H-M   'P 1'
#
loop_
_entity.id
_entity.type
_entity.pdbx_description
1 polymer ?
#
loop_
_entity_poly.entity_id
_entity_poly.type
_entity_poly.pdbx_seq_one_letter_code
_entity_poly.pdbx_strand_id
1 'polypeptide(L)'
;MSRSNFGLWGAELDEESFAQALAALGVLVACNEVFPPWGDLDQLKRDLESARDSVRQGDEVMPLPWRLGVEPDEFMRFQKPPDARSLSQAWDETFGHFIWDPRGPRPRLEIQPDSEGQSILPWLVSELWGRVANLRSVYMRIEPRHALSRWDWPLRVGTLTEADARQLRDRLRQTYDQWGLNLCSVEVAGTSAEPSNVLVLPLPLREGLGELIRRAQRARASCVLVLGGIDEPWERAQPLVQALLSETNASAVCIASVPRDWDAWFTEKMLRQLSHDLPLDVALHEAWDRDPGPAPLLFASSSLVTDARVSANFRDLIRHLRSLPPATEIPVPEYWHKHGIAKPEEKSLSAEGLANRLEMILSSLGYGQEIAGASVVAAAGPNIREHAPENEGALRWIQGQVYELREGDPQPARRALRAGAHHVLVARIGPADTEWLTPAPDAVFPDHELDWTVDEHQLQVVFSEPNHAPEPQTATIRLPREGASTTCQFVFQTRTDVPSFRGRVTVLHQNRVLQTALLEGQVVPDPAELPDGPPLTLSIEGTVRPVEDLESHRPFSVALVLNHDATGVPTTTAIADGKAQMIHTDKFQDTVDRIKAKLNEMAETIVRDGTLYATTDAAETVQFLRYLALHGKVLYEGLVRDWGLTLPEAGRIQVVAMDFDRFLPVEFFYDRPEPADDAKLCLHTLEAWRDGHDCRATCPEPGSSVICPRGFWGLRYVIERHTFDPSKDRGQVGDYQLIPESPVAGRQRLNPLHSAVFAASKKVDITGQPLRDAVMKTLADLIGPQVGRAETWDEWKDRVREIKPSLLMLLPHTFLDDMDMAAMEIGDNAQIKALTIGKETATEYVRPSESLPPPIVFLLGCETGAKDVSLDNFVAPFRRAKAALVVTTLSKVLGRHAAPVAQAFVQALSEMGAKGPLPFGEVALAVRRRLLADDMPAALTLAVYGDADWILDTKGG
;
A
#
# COMPACT_ATOMS: atom_id res chain seq x y z
N MET A 1 2.89 39.35 -7.68
CA MET A 1 4.36 39.39 -7.90
C MET A 1 4.66 39.96 -9.27
N SER A 2 5.90 40.37 -9.56
CA SER A 2 6.26 41.01 -10.84
C SER A 2 7.70 40.74 -11.24
N ARG A 3 8.05 41.04 -12.50
CA ARG A 3 9.42 40.95 -13.06
C ARG A 3 10.49 41.62 -12.18
N SER A 4 10.11 42.60 -11.34
CA SER A 4 10.98 43.24 -10.35
C SER A 4 11.68 42.28 -9.39
N ASN A 5 11.07 41.12 -9.13
CA ASN A 5 11.59 40.12 -8.19
C ASN A 5 12.84 39.38 -8.74
N PHE A 6 13.12 39.53 -10.04
CA PHE A 6 14.34 39.02 -10.66
C PHE A 6 15.43 40.10 -10.76
N GLY A 7 15.34 41.17 -9.95
CA GLY A 7 16.32 42.25 -9.92
C GLY A 7 16.49 42.94 -11.29
N LEU A 8 17.74 43.05 -11.75
CA LEU A 8 18.08 43.73 -13.01
C LEU A 8 17.49 43.02 -14.24
N TRP A 9 17.26 41.70 -14.19
CA TRP A 9 16.67 40.95 -15.31
C TRP A 9 15.32 41.52 -15.74
N GLY A 10 14.50 41.90 -14.76
CA GLY A 10 13.16 42.45 -15.01
C GLY A 10 13.17 43.82 -15.68
N ALA A 11 14.30 44.53 -15.67
CA ALA A 11 14.47 45.87 -16.25
C ALA A 11 15.28 45.87 -17.55
N GLU A 12 16.17 44.89 -17.76
CA GLU A 12 17.12 44.84 -18.89
C GLU A 12 16.56 44.21 -20.17
N LEU A 13 15.54 43.36 -20.05
CA LEU A 13 14.95 42.61 -21.16
C LEU A 13 13.54 43.12 -21.49
N ASP A 14 13.06 42.90 -22.71
CA ASP A 14 11.63 42.99 -23.01
C ASP A 14 10.86 41.80 -22.40
N GLU A 15 9.55 41.81 -22.50
CA GLU A 15 8.70 40.80 -21.85
C GLU A 15 8.90 39.38 -22.41
N GLU A 16 9.15 39.25 -23.71
CA GLU A 16 9.37 37.95 -24.38
C GLU A 16 10.75 37.39 -24.02
N SER A 17 11.80 38.20 -24.15
CA SER A 17 13.17 37.82 -23.82
C SER A 17 13.29 37.45 -22.34
N PHE A 18 12.59 38.17 -21.45
CA PHE A 18 12.54 37.82 -20.03
C PHE A 18 11.91 36.44 -19.80
N ALA A 19 10.79 36.14 -20.45
CA ALA A 19 10.11 34.86 -20.31
C ALA A 19 10.95 33.70 -20.87
N GLN A 20 11.66 33.91 -21.99
CA GLN A 20 12.62 32.95 -22.53
C GLN A 20 13.78 32.67 -21.57
N ALA A 21 14.35 33.73 -20.97
CA ALA A 21 15.41 33.60 -19.97
C ALA A 21 14.93 32.81 -18.74
N LEU A 22 13.69 33.04 -18.30
CA LEU A 22 13.07 32.32 -17.19
C LEU A 22 12.80 30.85 -17.52
N ALA A 23 12.38 30.56 -18.75
CA ALA A 23 12.19 29.19 -19.24
C ALA A 23 13.53 28.43 -19.26
N ALA A 24 14.58 29.02 -19.84
CA ALA A 24 15.92 28.44 -19.86
C ALA A 24 16.47 28.18 -18.45
N LEU A 25 16.36 29.18 -17.57
CA LEU A 25 16.86 29.07 -16.21
C LEU A 25 16.24 27.87 -15.47
N GLY A 26 14.92 27.75 -15.45
CA GLY A 26 14.29 26.69 -14.66
C GLY A 26 14.49 25.29 -15.25
N VAL A 27 14.68 25.16 -16.57
CA VAL A 27 15.08 23.87 -17.19
C VAL A 27 16.50 23.49 -16.77
N LEU A 28 17.44 24.43 -16.84
CA LEU A 28 18.83 24.19 -16.42
C LEU A 28 18.92 23.85 -14.93
N VAL A 29 18.14 24.50 -14.08
CA VAL A 29 18.09 24.19 -12.64
C VAL A 29 17.44 22.82 -12.39
N ALA A 30 16.43 22.43 -13.18
CA ALA A 30 15.77 21.14 -13.05
C ALA A 30 16.66 19.96 -13.45
N CYS A 31 17.45 20.10 -14.51
CA CYS A 31 18.30 19.02 -15.03
C CYS A 31 19.59 18.77 -14.22
N ASN A 32 19.92 19.60 -13.22
CA ASN A 32 21.15 19.48 -12.44
C ASN A 32 20.85 19.19 -10.96
N GLU A 33 21.43 18.12 -10.40
CA GLU A 33 21.28 17.75 -8.97
C GLU A 33 21.97 18.74 -8.02
N VAL A 34 23.01 19.43 -8.50
CA VAL A 34 23.78 20.47 -7.79
C VAL A 34 23.88 21.67 -8.73
N PHE A 35 23.68 22.91 -8.24
CA PHE A 35 23.81 24.12 -9.05
C PHE A 35 25.17 24.14 -9.77
N PRO A 36 25.21 24.03 -11.12
CA PRO A 36 26.46 23.96 -11.84
C PRO A 36 27.17 25.32 -11.79
N PRO A 37 28.50 25.36 -11.91
CA PRO A 37 29.17 26.60 -12.28
C PRO A 37 28.63 27.04 -13.64
N TRP A 38 27.92 28.16 -13.66
CA TRP A 38 27.34 28.73 -14.88
C TRP A 38 28.43 28.93 -15.94
N GLY A 39 28.27 28.29 -17.10
CA GLY A 39 29.19 28.42 -18.23
C GLY A 39 28.91 29.65 -19.09
N ASP A 40 29.67 29.79 -20.18
CA ASP A 40 29.39 30.77 -21.23
C ASP A 40 28.15 30.38 -22.07
N LEU A 41 27.75 31.24 -23.01
CA LEU A 41 26.61 31.02 -23.89
C LEU A 41 26.65 29.65 -24.58
N ASP A 42 27.83 29.23 -25.04
CA ASP A 42 28.01 27.95 -25.72
C ASP A 42 27.77 26.77 -24.78
N GLN A 43 28.15 26.87 -23.51
CA GLN A 43 27.83 25.87 -22.50
C GLN A 43 26.33 25.83 -22.17
N LEU A 44 25.69 26.99 -21.96
CA LEU A 44 24.25 27.07 -21.70
C LEU A 44 23.43 26.44 -22.83
N LYS A 45 23.86 26.68 -24.08
CA LYS A 45 23.25 26.08 -25.27
C LYS A 45 23.38 24.55 -25.26
N ARG A 46 24.60 24.02 -25.04
CA ARG A 46 24.83 22.57 -24.96
C ARG A 46 23.96 21.92 -23.89
N ASP A 47 23.82 22.56 -22.74
CA ASP A 47 23.03 22.02 -21.63
C ASP A 47 21.53 22.01 -21.97
N LEU A 48 21.01 23.06 -22.63
CA LEU A 48 19.62 23.09 -23.12
C LEU A 48 19.38 22.10 -24.27
N GLU A 49 20.34 21.92 -25.18
CA GLU A 49 20.29 20.91 -26.24
C GLU A 49 20.27 19.50 -25.64
N SER A 50 21.10 19.24 -24.62
CA SER A 50 21.10 17.99 -23.87
C SER A 50 19.76 17.74 -23.18
N ALA A 51 19.18 18.75 -22.53
CA ALA A 51 17.86 18.65 -21.91
C ALA A 51 16.77 18.33 -22.94
N ARG A 52 16.76 19.05 -24.08
CA ARG A 52 15.86 18.80 -25.22
C ARG A 52 15.98 17.37 -25.75
N ASP A 53 17.20 16.86 -25.84
CA ASP A 53 17.44 15.54 -26.42
C ASP A 53 17.13 14.42 -25.40
N SER A 54 17.29 14.67 -24.10
CA SER A 54 16.96 13.71 -23.04
C SER A 54 15.47 13.40 -22.90
N VAL A 55 14.58 14.29 -23.35
CA VAL A 55 13.13 14.12 -23.27
C VAL A 55 12.53 13.43 -24.49
N ARG A 56 13.37 12.96 -25.44
CA ARG A 56 12.90 12.22 -26.63
C ARG A 56 12.78 10.72 -26.32
N GLN A 57 11.57 10.18 -26.46
CA GLN A 57 11.28 8.75 -26.33
C GLN A 57 10.57 8.24 -27.58
N GLY A 58 11.33 7.65 -28.52
CA GLY A 58 10.80 7.25 -29.82
C GLY A 58 10.29 8.46 -30.61
N ASP A 59 9.04 8.40 -31.08
CA ASP A 59 8.35 9.51 -31.77
C ASP A 59 7.71 10.53 -30.79
N GLU A 60 7.77 10.28 -29.48
CA GLU A 60 7.16 11.13 -28.46
C GLU A 60 8.19 12.06 -27.80
N VAL A 61 7.80 13.33 -27.60
CA VAL A 61 8.60 14.34 -26.89
C VAL A 61 7.94 14.61 -25.53
N MET A 62 8.61 14.17 -24.46
CA MET A 62 8.20 14.38 -23.08
C MET A 62 8.36 15.86 -22.69
N PRO A 63 7.60 16.36 -21.71
CA PRO A 63 7.80 17.70 -21.17
C PRO A 63 9.21 17.88 -20.57
N LEU A 64 9.80 19.06 -20.77
CA LEU A 64 11.03 19.46 -20.09
C LEU A 64 10.69 19.78 -18.63
N PRO A 65 11.45 19.23 -17.67
CA PRO A 65 11.26 19.58 -16.26
C PRO A 65 11.67 21.03 -16.03
N TRP A 66 10.97 21.73 -15.14
CA TRP A 66 11.25 23.11 -14.76
C TRP A 66 11.12 23.25 -13.24
N ARG A 67 12.12 23.87 -12.58
CA ARG A 67 12.09 24.17 -11.14
C ARG A 67 12.97 25.38 -10.80
N LEU A 68 12.72 26.02 -9.66
CA LEU A 68 13.60 27.08 -9.11
C LEU A 68 14.12 26.74 -7.71
N GLY A 69 13.41 25.92 -6.93
CA GLY A 69 13.81 25.47 -5.59
C GLY A 69 13.57 26.46 -4.46
N VAL A 70 13.61 27.78 -4.73
CA VAL A 70 13.39 28.86 -3.75
C VAL A 70 12.65 30.05 -4.38
N GLU A 71 12.19 31.00 -3.56
CA GLU A 71 11.57 32.24 -4.03
C GLU A 71 12.50 33.05 -4.95
N PRO A 72 11.99 33.71 -6.01
CA PRO A 72 12.83 34.41 -7.00
C PRO A 72 13.84 35.40 -6.43
N ASP A 73 13.42 36.21 -5.44
CA ASP A 73 14.29 37.19 -4.79
C ASP A 73 15.48 36.51 -4.07
N GLU A 74 15.22 35.35 -3.48
CA GLU A 74 16.21 34.55 -2.78
C GLU A 74 17.16 33.87 -3.77
N PHE A 75 16.60 33.29 -4.83
CA PHE A 75 17.36 32.69 -5.92
C PHE A 75 18.39 33.67 -6.51
N MET A 76 17.94 34.88 -6.86
CA MET A 76 18.81 35.91 -7.43
C MET A 76 19.92 36.36 -6.47
N ARG A 77 19.66 36.35 -5.16
CA ARG A 77 20.64 36.78 -4.14
C ARG A 77 21.71 35.74 -3.89
N PHE A 78 21.33 34.47 -3.77
CA PHE A 78 22.24 33.41 -3.31
C PHE A 78 22.83 32.57 -4.43
N GLN A 79 22.11 32.36 -5.53
CA GLN A 79 22.54 31.45 -6.61
C GLN A 79 23.26 32.14 -7.77
N LYS A 80 23.21 33.48 -7.85
CA LYS A 80 23.89 34.31 -8.85
C LYS A 80 23.82 33.71 -10.27
N PRO A 81 22.62 33.65 -10.88
CA PRO A 81 22.44 33.00 -12.17
C PRO A 81 23.21 33.70 -13.32
N PRO A 82 23.32 33.05 -14.50
CA PRO A 82 23.95 33.64 -15.68
C PRO A 82 23.27 34.96 -16.08
N ASP A 83 23.87 35.74 -16.98
CA ASP A 83 23.16 36.93 -17.46
C ASP A 83 21.89 36.55 -18.24
N ALA A 84 20.82 37.32 -18.03
CA ALA A 84 19.50 37.02 -18.60
C ALA A 84 19.51 37.03 -20.13
N ARG A 85 20.38 37.85 -20.74
CA ARG A 85 20.48 37.99 -22.19
C ARG A 85 21.08 36.73 -22.81
N SER A 86 22.12 36.16 -22.23
CA SER A 86 22.66 34.86 -22.64
C SER A 86 21.67 33.72 -22.43
N LEU A 87 20.87 33.72 -21.36
CA LEU A 87 19.81 32.71 -21.17
C LEU A 87 18.71 32.80 -22.23
N SER A 88 18.22 34.02 -22.52
CA SER A 88 17.24 34.25 -23.59
C SER A 88 17.80 33.86 -24.96
N GLN A 89 19.05 34.24 -25.26
CA GLN A 89 19.72 33.86 -26.50
C GLN A 89 19.91 32.34 -26.61
N ALA A 90 20.33 31.66 -25.54
CA ALA A 90 20.47 30.22 -25.53
C ALA A 90 19.13 29.51 -25.78
N TRP A 91 18.03 30.01 -25.21
CA TRP A 91 16.69 29.50 -25.47
C TRP A 91 16.30 29.67 -26.95
N ASP A 92 16.47 30.87 -27.51
CA ASP A 92 16.10 31.18 -28.89
C ASP A 92 16.94 30.38 -29.89
N GLU A 93 18.24 30.23 -29.67
CA GLU A 93 19.07 29.41 -30.55
C GLU A 93 18.73 27.91 -30.49
N THR A 94 18.36 27.40 -29.31
CA THR A 94 18.02 25.98 -29.14
C THR A 94 16.63 25.64 -29.62
N PHE A 95 15.65 26.52 -29.44
CA PHE A 95 14.22 26.25 -29.66
C PHE A 95 13.53 27.21 -30.65
N GLY A 96 14.16 28.29 -31.10
CA GLY A 96 13.55 29.30 -31.97
C GLY A 96 13.22 28.81 -33.38
N HIS A 97 13.88 27.75 -33.86
CA HIS A 97 13.57 27.13 -35.14
C HIS A 97 12.15 26.52 -35.21
N PHE A 98 11.54 26.17 -34.06
CA PHE A 98 10.17 25.66 -33.98
C PHE A 98 9.10 26.71 -34.29
N ILE A 99 9.46 28.00 -34.38
CA ILE A 99 8.55 29.08 -34.78
C ILE A 99 8.11 28.91 -36.25
N TRP A 100 9.00 28.40 -37.10
CA TRP A 100 8.81 28.34 -38.56
C TRP A 100 8.42 26.95 -39.07
N ASP A 101 8.41 25.94 -38.20
CA ASP A 101 7.90 24.59 -38.48
C ASP A 101 6.57 24.36 -37.74
N PRO A 102 5.42 24.57 -38.41
CA PRO A 102 4.10 24.34 -37.80
C PRO A 102 3.86 22.87 -37.43
N ARG A 103 4.68 21.95 -37.94
CA ARG A 103 4.58 20.50 -37.73
C ARG A 103 5.64 19.97 -36.77
N GLY A 104 6.59 20.80 -36.35
CA GLY A 104 7.65 20.44 -35.41
C GLY A 104 7.16 20.43 -33.95
N PRO A 105 7.66 19.53 -33.09
CA PRO A 105 7.26 19.48 -31.70
C PRO A 105 7.82 20.67 -30.92
N ARG A 106 6.98 21.69 -30.71
CA ARG A 106 7.26 22.80 -29.77
C ARG A 106 7.48 22.29 -28.34
N PRO A 107 8.42 22.87 -27.56
CA PRO A 107 8.67 22.47 -26.17
C PRO A 107 7.41 22.57 -25.28
N ARG A 108 7.34 21.67 -24.29
CA ARG A 108 6.34 21.62 -23.21
C ARG A 108 7.09 21.69 -21.88
N LEU A 109 6.57 22.39 -20.87
CA LEU A 109 7.20 22.48 -19.55
C LEU A 109 6.36 21.77 -18.47
N GLU A 110 7.01 20.95 -17.66
CA GLU A 110 6.47 20.37 -16.42
C GLU A 110 7.13 21.07 -15.21
N ILE A 111 6.35 21.85 -14.47
CA ILE A 111 6.80 22.50 -13.24
C ILE A 111 6.79 21.46 -12.11
N GLN A 112 7.97 21.20 -11.52
CA GLN A 112 8.12 20.25 -10.42
C GLN A 112 7.61 20.84 -9.08
N PRO A 113 7.07 20.00 -8.19
CA PRO A 113 6.60 20.47 -6.88
C PRO A 113 7.78 20.80 -5.96
N ASP A 114 7.97 22.09 -5.67
CA ASP A 114 8.90 22.56 -4.63
C ASP A 114 8.12 22.91 -3.34
N SER A 115 8.75 22.79 -2.16
CA SER A 115 8.13 23.11 -0.86
C SER A 115 7.89 24.60 -0.63
N GLU A 116 8.59 25.48 -1.37
CA GLU A 116 8.58 26.93 -1.14
C GLU A 116 8.14 27.77 -2.36
N GLY A 117 8.09 27.20 -3.58
CA GLY A 117 7.82 27.93 -4.83
C GLY A 117 6.34 28.11 -5.23
N GLN A 118 5.40 27.82 -4.33
CA GLN A 118 3.99 27.68 -4.70
C GLN A 118 3.24 29.02 -4.84
N SER A 119 3.76 30.11 -4.27
CA SER A 119 3.10 31.43 -4.24
C SER A 119 3.02 32.14 -5.61
N ILE A 120 3.92 31.81 -6.55
CA ILE A 120 4.07 32.52 -7.84
C ILE A 120 3.39 31.85 -9.02
N LEU A 121 2.80 30.68 -8.82
CA LEU A 121 2.42 29.78 -9.91
C LEU A 121 1.50 30.41 -10.97
N PRO A 122 0.40 31.13 -10.63
CA PRO A 122 -0.45 31.72 -11.66
C PRO A 122 0.27 32.77 -12.51
N TRP A 123 1.14 33.55 -11.88
CA TRP A 123 1.98 34.54 -12.58
C TRP A 123 3.00 33.85 -13.46
N LEU A 124 3.68 32.82 -12.96
CA LEU A 124 4.69 32.06 -13.71
C LEU A 124 4.11 31.41 -14.97
N VAL A 125 2.96 30.73 -14.85
CA VAL A 125 2.29 30.11 -16.00
C VAL A 125 1.88 31.20 -17.02
N SER A 126 1.36 32.33 -16.56
CA SER A 126 1.01 33.46 -17.43
C SER A 126 2.24 34.04 -18.15
N GLU A 127 3.39 34.14 -17.49
CA GLU A 127 4.62 34.63 -18.12
C GLU A 127 5.19 33.61 -19.12
N LEU A 128 5.31 32.34 -18.74
CA LEU A 128 5.89 31.30 -19.60
C LEU A 128 5.01 31.02 -20.82
N TRP A 129 3.73 30.68 -20.63
CA TRP A 129 2.85 30.33 -21.73
C TRP A 129 2.39 31.55 -22.55
N GLY A 130 2.13 32.67 -21.88
CA GLY A 130 1.63 33.88 -22.52
C GLY A 130 2.65 34.62 -23.37
N ARG A 131 3.96 34.46 -23.10
CA ARG A 131 5.02 35.28 -23.71
C ARG A 131 6.12 34.51 -24.43
N VAL A 132 6.33 33.22 -24.16
CA VAL A 132 7.34 32.42 -24.88
C VAL A 132 6.73 31.89 -26.19
N ALA A 133 7.05 32.54 -27.31
CA ALA A 133 6.38 32.28 -28.60
C ALA A 133 6.47 30.83 -29.10
N ASN A 134 7.55 30.12 -28.79
CA ASN A 134 7.79 28.75 -29.23
C ASN A 134 7.34 27.68 -28.21
N LEU A 135 6.73 28.06 -27.08
CA LEU A 135 6.26 27.12 -26.08
C LEU A 135 4.84 26.61 -26.41
N ARG A 136 4.60 25.30 -26.18
CA ARG A 136 3.31 24.66 -26.49
C ARG A 136 2.36 24.63 -25.29
N SER A 137 2.86 24.23 -24.13
CA SER A 137 2.08 24.06 -22.90
C SER A 137 2.97 24.15 -21.66
N VAL A 138 2.34 24.49 -20.52
CA VAL A 138 2.96 24.49 -19.19
C VAL A 138 1.98 23.88 -18.19
N TYR A 139 2.43 22.95 -17.36
CA TYR A 139 1.59 22.44 -16.26
C TYR A 139 2.40 22.19 -14.99
N MET A 140 1.71 22.09 -13.87
CA MET A 140 2.30 21.73 -12.58
C MET A 140 2.12 20.24 -12.31
N ARG A 141 3.21 19.54 -12.03
CA ARG A 141 3.17 18.15 -11.60
C ARG A 141 2.57 18.04 -10.20
N ILE A 142 1.63 17.12 -10.06
CA ILE A 142 1.13 16.65 -8.76
C ILE A 142 1.35 15.15 -8.62
N GLU A 143 1.42 14.70 -7.37
CA GLU A 143 1.45 13.29 -7.02
C GLU A 143 0.19 12.99 -6.20
N PRO A 144 -0.92 12.63 -6.87
CA PRO A 144 -2.17 12.37 -6.19
C PRO A 144 -2.01 11.15 -5.27
N ARG A 145 -2.58 11.24 -4.06
CA ARG A 145 -2.56 10.12 -3.09
C ARG A 145 -3.33 8.90 -3.58
N HIS A 146 -4.36 9.14 -4.40
CA HIS A 146 -5.20 8.13 -5.03
C HIS A 146 -5.29 8.50 -6.52
N ALA A 147 -4.65 7.71 -7.40
CA ALA A 147 -4.55 8.03 -8.82
C ALA A 147 -5.66 7.33 -9.62
N LEU A 148 -6.61 8.10 -10.14
CA LEU A 148 -7.47 7.69 -11.25
C LEU A 148 -6.80 8.13 -12.56
N SER A 149 -6.28 7.19 -13.35
CA SER A 149 -5.68 7.42 -14.67
C SER A 149 -6.57 6.97 -15.83
N ARG A 150 -7.74 6.37 -15.55
CA ARG A 150 -8.67 5.85 -16.57
C ARG A 150 -9.16 6.96 -17.48
N TRP A 151 -8.79 6.87 -18.75
CA TRP A 151 -9.18 7.79 -19.80
C TRP A 151 -9.79 7.02 -20.97
N ASP A 152 -11.12 7.02 -21.03
CA ASP A 152 -11.88 6.17 -21.93
C ASP A 152 -12.52 6.96 -23.06
N TRP A 153 -12.67 6.29 -24.21
CA TRP A 153 -13.54 6.75 -25.29
C TRP A 153 -14.71 5.76 -25.48
N PRO A 154 -15.97 6.23 -25.64
CA PRO A 154 -16.42 7.62 -25.50
C PRO A 154 -16.12 8.22 -24.12
N LEU A 155 -15.72 9.49 -24.08
CA LEU A 155 -15.40 10.19 -22.82
C LEU A 155 -16.63 10.27 -21.92
N ARG A 156 -16.54 9.78 -20.68
CA ARG A 156 -17.56 10.00 -19.65
C ARG A 156 -17.38 11.39 -19.05
N VAL A 157 -18.36 12.27 -19.29
CA VAL A 157 -18.36 13.65 -18.82
C VAL A 157 -19.40 13.82 -17.72
N GLY A 158 -18.93 14.04 -16.50
CA GLY A 158 -19.75 14.31 -15.34
C GLY A 158 -20.05 15.80 -15.17
N THR A 159 -21.25 16.13 -14.70
CA THR A 159 -21.64 17.47 -14.24
C THR A 159 -22.27 17.39 -12.84
N LEU A 160 -22.31 18.50 -12.09
CA LEU A 160 -22.90 18.47 -10.74
C LEU A 160 -24.44 18.43 -10.74
N THR A 161 -25.08 19.00 -11.76
CA THR A 161 -26.53 19.15 -11.82
C THR A 161 -27.11 18.57 -13.11
N GLU A 162 -28.35 18.08 -13.04
CA GLU A 162 -29.08 17.62 -14.23
C GLU A 162 -29.35 18.78 -15.21
N ALA A 163 -29.36 20.03 -14.74
CA ALA A 163 -29.49 21.19 -15.61
C ALA A 163 -28.26 21.35 -16.52
N ASP A 164 -27.06 21.29 -15.94
CA ASP A 164 -25.79 21.35 -16.68
C ASP A 164 -25.64 20.14 -17.61
N ALA A 165 -25.99 18.94 -17.13
CA ALA A 165 -25.98 17.72 -17.95
C ALA A 165 -26.89 17.83 -19.17
N ARG A 166 -28.07 18.45 -19.03
CA ARG A 166 -29.00 18.68 -20.16
C ARG A 166 -28.45 19.72 -21.13
N GLN A 167 -27.94 20.84 -20.62
CA GLN A 167 -27.35 21.90 -21.45
C GLN A 167 -26.22 21.34 -22.32
N LEU A 168 -25.30 20.56 -21.73
CA LEU A 168 -24.19 19.97 -22.46
C LEU A 168 -24.63 18.93 -23.49
N ARG A 169 -25.61 18.07 -23.16
CA ARG A 169 -26.18 17.11 -24.12
C ARG A 169 -26.82 17.79 -25.33
N ASP A 170 -27.57 18.87 -25.11
CA ASP A 170 -28.21 19.60 -26.19
C ASP A 170 -27.17 20.28 -27.10
N ARG A 171 -26.07 20.80 -26.53
CA ARG A 171 -24.94 21.35 -27.29
C ARG A 171 -24.22 20.30 -28.12
N LEU A 172 -23.93 19.14 -27.54
CA LEU A 172 -23.28 18.02 -28.22
C LEU A 172 -24.11 17.54 -29.42
N ARG A 173 -25.41 17.41 -29.24
CA ARG A 173 -26.34 17.05 -30.33
C ARG A 173 -26.29 18.04 -31.49
N GLN A 174 -26.33 19.34 -31.19
CA GLN A 174 -26.25 20.38 -32.23
C GLN A 174 -24.91 20.36 -33.00
N THR A 175 -23.82 20.02 -32.33
CA THR A 175 -22.47 20.06 -32.91
C THR A 175 -22.13 18.80 -33.69
N TYR A 176 -22.46 17.61 -33.13
CA TYR A 176 -21.95 16.31 -33.57
C TYR A 176 -23.00 15.35 -34.16
N ASP A 177 -24.33 15.56 -33.95
CA ASP A 177 -25.36 14.60 -34.45
C ASP A 177 -25.33 14.46 -35.97
N GLN A 178 -25.02 15.54 -36.69
CA GLN A 178 -24.89 15.54 -38.15
C GLN A 178 -23.79 14.60 -38.69
N TRP A 179 -22.85 14.19 -37.83
CA TRP A 179 -21.73 13.31 -38.18
C TRP A 179 -21.85 11.91 -37.56
N GLY A 180 -22.89 11.65 -36.75
CA GLY A 180 -23.11 10.36 -36.09
C GLY A 180 -22.00 9.97 -35.10
N LEU A 181 -21.29 10.96 -34.55
CA LEU A 181 -20.14 10.75 -33.66
C LEU A 181 -20.58 10.66 -32.20
N ASN A 182 -20.25 9.55 -31.53
CA ASN A 182 -20.50 9.37 -30.10
C ASN A 182 -19.19 9.52 -29.30
N LEU A 183 -18.60 10.72 -29.32
CA LEU A 183 -17.30 10.99 -28.71
C LEU A 183 -17.34 11.07 -27.18
N CYS A 184 -18.50 11.39 -26.59
CA CYS A 184 -18.67 11.44 -25.14
C CYS A 184 -20.09 11.09 -24.72
N SER A 185 -20.21 10.59 -23.49
CA SER A 185 -21.47 10.45 -22.75
C SER A 185 -21.51 11.47 -21.62
N VAL A 186 -22.70 12.02 -21.33
CA VAL A 186 -22.86 13.05 -20.30
C VAL A 186 -23.81 12.56 -19.22
N GLU A 187 -23.38 12.66 -17.97
CA GLU A 187 -24.14 12.24 -16.79
C GLU A 187 -24.03 13.20 -15.62
N VAL A 188 -24.90 13.04 -14.63
CA VAL A 188 -24.76 13.72 -13.34
C VAL A 188 -23.76 12.92 -12.50
N ALA A 189 -22.68 13.55 -12.07
CA ALA A 189 -21.61 12.86 -11.38
C ALA A 189 -22.13 12.18 -10.10
N GLY A 190 -21.66 10.97 -9.82
CA GLY A 190 -22.07 10.17 -8.64
C GLY A 190 -23.34 9.33 -8.85
N THR A 191 -24.05 9.43 -9.97
CA THR A 191 -25.19 8.54 -10.26
C THR A 191 -24.78 7.16 -10.77
N SER A 192 -23.58 7.04 -11.34
CA SER A 192 -22.97 5.79 -11.81
C SER A 192 -21.93 5.27 -10.80
N ALA A 193 -21.71 3.96 -10.81
CA ALA A 193 -20.59 3.36 -10.09
C ALA A 193 -19.24 3.72 -10.72
N GLU A 194 -19.19 3.97 -12.03
CA GLU A 194 -17.94 4.34 -12.72
C GLU A 194 -17.58 5.82 -12.51
N PRO A 195 -16.28 6.16 -12.36
CA PRO A 195 -15.83 7.54 -12.33
C PRO A 195 -15.97 8.21 -13.70
N SER A 196 -16.21 9.53 -13.69
CA SER A 196 -16.16 10.33 -14.91
C SER A 196 -14.71 10.46 -15.39
N ASN A 197 -14.45 10.45 -16.70
CA ASN A 197 -13.11 10.81 -17.18
C ASN A 197 -12.87 12.31 -16.96
N VAL A 198 -13.90 13.12 -17.20
CA VAL A 198 -13.88 14.57 -16.99
C VAL A 198 -15.08 15.00 -16.16
N LEU A 199 -14.85 15.65 -15.03
CA LEU A 199 -15.89 16.34 -14.26
C LEU A 199 -15.86 17.84 -14.59
N VAL A 200 -16.93 18.36 -15.17
CA VAL A 200 -17.04 19.78 -15.52
C VAL A 200 -17.76 20.55 -14.41
N LEU A 201 -17.06 21.54 -13.86
CA LEU A 201 -17.55 22.50 -12.87
C LEU A 201 -17.65 23.88 -13.53
N PRO A 202 -18.83 24.32 -13.98
CA PRO A 202 -19.00 25.65 -14.57
C PRO A 202 -18.86 26.80 -13.54
N LEU A 203 -18.69 26.46 -12.26
CA LEU A 203 -18.58 27.39 -11.14
C LEU A 203 -17.10 27.74 -10.85
N PRO A 204 -16.84 28.85 -10.14
CA PRO A 204 -15.51 29.14 -9.61
C PRO A 204 -15.03 28.09 -8.59
N LEU A 205 -13.71 28.01 -8.39
CA LEU A 205 -13.06 26.96 -7.58
C LEU A 205 -13.69 26.74 -6.20
N ARG A 206 -13.89 27.80 -5.40
CA ARG A 206 -14.44 27.65 -4.05
C ARG A 206 -15.90 27.21 -4.07
N GLU A 207 -16.71 27.80 -4.95
CA GLU A 207 -18.12 27.47 -5.06
C GLU A 207 -18.33 26.02 -5.54
N GLY A 208 -17.58 25.60 -6.56
CA GLY A 208 -17.60 24.23 -7.08
C GLY A 208 -17.20 23.19 -6.05
N LEU A 209 -16.13 23.44 -5.28
CA LEU A 209 -15.74 22.57 -4.16
C LEU A 209 -16.81 22.55 -3.05
N GLY A 210 -17.39 23.70 -2.73
CA GLY A 210 -18.46 23.80 -1.74
C GLY A 210 -19.69 22.97 -2.10
N GLU A 211 -20.07 22.94 -3.38
CA GLU A 211 -21.14 22.07 -3.86
C GLU A 211 -20.77 20.59 -3.79
N LEU A 212 -19.53 20.22 -4.13
CA LEU A 212 -19.06 18.83 -4.05
C LEU A 212 -19.13 18.27 -2.63
N ILE A 213 -18.62 19.02 -1.63
CA ILE A 213 -18.59 18.59 -0.22
C ILE A 213 -20.01 18.39 0.35
N ARG A 214 -21.01 19.13 -0.15
CA ARG A 214 -22.40 19.02 0.33
C ARG A 214 -23.11 17.76 -0.14
N ARG A 215 -22.55 16.97 -1.06
CA ARG A 215 -23.23 15.82 -1.66
C ARG A 215 -23.12 14.58 -0.78
N ALA A 216 -24.19 13.79 -0.76
CA ALA A 216 -24.21 12.50 -0.07
C ALA A 216 -23.38 11.42 -0.80
N GLN A 217 -23.19 11.55 -2.12
CA GLN A 217 -22.40 10.64 -2.94
C GLN A 217 -21.20 11.38 -3.54
N ARG A 218 -20.02 10.76 -3.45
CA ARG A 218 -18.77 11.32 -3.98
C ARG A 218 -18.80 11.34 -5.51
N ALA A 219 -18.38 12.47 -6.10
CA ALA A 219 -18.21 12.63 -7.53
C ALA A 219 -16.76 12.32 -7.90
N ARG A 220 -16.48 11.06 -8.29
CA ARG A 220 -15.15 10.62 -8.69
C ARG A 220 -14.86 10.99 -10.14
N ALA A 221 -13.65 11.48 -10.42
CA ALA A 221 -13.23 11.74 -11.79
C ALA A 221 -11.71 11.69 -11.99
N SER A 222 -11.24 11.33 -13.18
CA SER A 222 -9.81 11.34 -13.52
C SER A 222 -9.27 12.77 -13.65
N CYS A 223 -10.06 13.67 -14.26
CA CYS A 223 -9.76 15.09 -14.41
C CYS A 223 -10.96 15.97 -14.01
N VAL A 224 -10.71 17.07 -13.29
CA VAL A 224 -11.74 18.07 -12.96
C VAL A 224 -11.46 19.37 -13.72
N LEU A 225 -12.44 19.86 -14.48
CA LEU A 225 -12.39 21.15 -15.17
C LEU A 225 -13.20 22.20 -14.39
N VAL A 226 -12.50 23.12 -13.72
CA VAL A 226 -13.08 24.30 -13.09
C VAL A 226 -13.10 25.43 -14.11
N LEU A 227 -14.29 25.79 -14.61
CA LEU A 227 -14.45 26.76 -15.71
C LEU A 227 -14.84 28.17 -15.24
N GLY A 228 -15.23 28.34 -13.97
CA GLY A 228 -15.49 29.67 -13.39
C GLY A 228 -14.24 30.40 -12.90
N GLY A 229 -13.05 29.84 -13.11
CA GLY A 229 -11.79 30.43 -12.69
C GLY A 229 -11.54 30.37 -11.18
N ILE A 230 -10.61 31.22 -10.73
CA ILE A 230 -10.23 31.37 -9.32
C ILE A 230 -10.95 32.60 -8.76
N ASP A 231 -11.75 32.40 -7.71
CA ASP A 231 -12.53 33.44 -7.02
C ASP A 231 -11.88 33.96 -5.73
N GLU A 232 -10.64 33.54 -5.44
CA GLU A 232 -9.87 33.93 -4.25
C GLU A 232 -8.40 34.24 -4.59
N PRO A 233 -7.67 35.00 -3.75
CA PRO A 233 -6.21 35.09 -3.87
C PRO A 233 -5.57 33.70 -3.87
N TRP A 234 -4.50 33.55 -4.64
CA TRP A 234 -3.86 32.24 -4.89
C TRP A 234 -3.46 31.51 -3.60
N GLU A 235 -3.00 32.25 -2.59
CA GLU A 235 -2.61 31.70 -1.27
C GLU A 235 -3.77 31.00 -0.57
N ARG A 236 -5.02 31.42 -0.84
CA ARG A 236 -6.24 30.79 -0.32
C ARG A 236 -6.84 29.80 -1.31
N ALA A 237 -6.55 29.92 -2.60
CA ALA A 237 -7.02 29.00 -3.64
C ALA A 237 -6.23 27.68 -3.62
N GLN A 238 -4.94 27.71 -3.31
CA GLN A 238 -4.07 26.55 -3.38
C GLN A 238 -4.51 25.38 -2.48
N PRO A 239 -4.89 25.58 -1.20
CA PRO A 239 -5.46 24.50 -0.39
C PRO A 239 -6.77 23.95 -0.94
N LEU A 240 -7.56 24.76 -1.65
CA LEU A 240 -8.81 24.33 -2.28
C LEU A 240 -8.56 23.39 -3.46
N VAL A 241 -7.48 23.59 -4.22
CA VAL A 241 -7.08 22.65 -5.28
C VAL A 241 -6.74 21.27 -4.69
N GLN A 242 -6.01 21.24 -3.56
CA GLN A 242 -5.68 19.99 -2.87
C GLN A 242 -6.91 19.31 -2.29
N ALA A 243 -7.83 20.08 -1.70
CA ALA A 243 -9.12 19.56 -1.24
C ALA A 243 -9.95 18.99 -2.40
N LEU A 244 -9.97 19.67 -3.56
CA LEU A 244 -10.67 19.20 -4.74
C LEU A 244 -10.12 17.86 -5.25
N LEU A 245 -8.80 17.75 -5.39
CA LEU A 245 -8.13 16.48 -5.76
C LEU A 245 -8.50 15.35 -4.79
N SER A 246 -8.54 15.63 -3.48
CA SER A 246 -8.88 14.65 -2.45
C SER A 246 -10.36 14.26 -2.43
N GLU A 247 -11.28 15.18 -2.72
CA GLU A 247 -12.72 14.89 -2.72
C GLU A 247 -13.17 14.13 -3.97
N THR A 248 -12.47 14.29 -5.10
CA THR A 248 -12.82 13.65 -6.37
C THR A 248 -11.91 12.49 -6.77
N ASN A 249 -10.84 12.21 -6.01
CA ASN A 249 -9.76 11.27 -6.37
C ASN A 249 -9.13 11.58 -7.75
N ALA A 250 -9.09 12.85 -8.14
CA ALA A 250 -8.62 13.21 -9.46
C ALA A 250 -7.11 13.22 -9.57
N SER A 251 -6.60 12.79 -10.72
CA SER A 251 -5.18 12.91 -11.08
C SER A 251 -4.88 14.19 -11.85
N ALA A 252 -5.91 14.97 -12.20
CA ALA A 252 -5.75 16.32 -12.72
C ALA A 252 -6.86 17.28 -12.29
N VAL A 253 -6.50 18.55 -12.13
CA VAL A 253 -7.40 19.69 -12.00
C VAL A 253 -6.96 20.76 -13.00
N CYS A 254 -7.86 21.13 -13.90
CA CYS A 254 -7.71 22.29 -14.77
C CYS A 254 -8.55 23.44 -14.22
N ILE A 255 -7.99 24.65 -14.17
CA ILE A 255 -8.71 25.86 -13.80
C ILE A 255 -8.60 26.85 -14.94
N ALA A 256 -9.74 27.19 -15.53
CA ALA A 256 -9.87 28.10 -16.65
C ALA A 256 -11.00 29.09 -16.36
N SER A 257 -10.92 30.32 -16.90
CA SER A 257 -11.93 31.37 -16.67
C SER A 257 -12.82 31.56 -17.90
N VAL A 258 -13.73 30.63 -18.17
CA VAL A 258 -14.60 30.63 -19.37
C VAL A 258 -15.92 31.35 -19.07
N PRO A 259 -16.17 32.58 -19.56
CA PRO A 259 -17.40 33.29 -19.26
C PRO A 259 -18.56 32.83 -20.15
N ARG A 260 -19.71 32.54 -19.54
CA ARG A 260 -21.07 32.44 -20.13
C ARG A 260 -21.38 31.25 -21.06
N ASP A 261 -20.48 30.83 -21.95
CA ASP A 261 -20.73 29.74 -22.92
C ASP A 261 -19.80 28.53 -22.71
N TRP A 262 -19.73 28.04 -21.46
CA TRP A 262 -18.83 26.97 -21.07
C TRP A 262 -19.09 25.65 -21.82
N ASP A 263 -20.35 25.37 -22.17
CA ASP A 263 -20.77 24.17 -22.91
C ASP A 263 -20.28 24.21 -24.35
N ALA A 264 -20.32 25.39 -24.99
CA ALA A 264 -19.76 25.59 -26.32
C ALA A 264 -18.24 25.51 -26.30
N TRP A 265 -17.57 26.13 -25.31
CA TRP A 265 -16.12 26.01 -25.16
C TRP A 265 -15.69 24.56 -24.94
N PHE A 266 -16.35 23.83 -24.05
CA PHE A 266 -16.03 22.42 -23.82
C PHE A 266 -16.22 21.59 -25.10
N THR A 267 -17.34 21.79 -25.80
CA THR A 267 -17.70 20.97 -26.97
C THR A 267 -16.85 21.31 -28.20
N GLU A 268 -16.75 22.59 -28.57
CA GLU A 268 -16.16 23.05 -29.83
C GLU A 268 -14.64 23.27 -29.73
N LYS A 269 -14.10 23.44 -28.52
CA LYS A 269 -12.67 23.66 -28.28
C LYS A 269 -12.03 22.48 -27.54
N MET A 270 -12.44 22.20 -26.31
CA MET A 270 -11.74 21.19 -25.48
C MET A 270 -11.88 19.76 -26.02
N LEU A 271 -13.12 19.29 -26.22
CA LEU A 271 -13.41 17.94 -26.71
C LEU A 271 -12.79 17.71 -28.10
N ARG A 272 -12.85 18.72 -28.96
CA ARG A 272 -12.16 18.75 -30.25
C ARG A 272 -10.67 18.49 -30.11
N GLN A 273 -9.96 19.21 -29.25
CA GLN A 273 -8.51 19.00 -29.08
C GLN A 273 -8.17 17.64 -28.46
N LEU A 274 -8.97 17.18 -27.49
CA LEU A 274 -8.81 15.83 -26.91
C LEU A 274 -8.95 14.74 -27.98
N SER A 275 -9.81 14.94 -28.99
CA SER A 275 -10.00 13.99 -30.09
C SER A 275 -8.81 13.90 -31.07
N HIS A 276 -7.88 14.87 -31.05
CA HIS A 276 -6.74 14.97 -31.96
C HIS A 276 -5.47 14.25 -31.45
N ASP A 277 -5.63 13.34 -30.49
CA ASP A 277 -4.51 12.59 -29.88
C ASP A 277 -3.43 13.48 -29.24
N LEU A 278 -3.86 14.63 -28.72
CA LEU A 278 -2.99 15.55 -28.00
C LEU A 278 -2.91 15.16 -26.53
N PRO A 279 -1.72 15.30 -25.88
CA PRO A 279 -1.61 15.28 -24.42
C PRO A 279 -2.61 16.21 -23.74
N LEU A 280 -3.01 15.90 -22.50
CA LEU A 280 -4.01 16.69 -21.76
C LEU A 280 -3.62 18.18 -21.63
N ASP A 281 -2.35 18.44 -21.31
CA ASP A 281 -1.81 19.79 -21.20
C ASP A 281 -1.88 20.52 -22.55
N VAL A 282 -1.45 19.89 -23.63
CA VAL A 282 -1.50 20.48 -24.97
C VAL A 282 -2.95 20.73 -25.39
N ALA A 283 -3.85 19.77 -25.18
CA ALA A 283 -5.25 19.90 -25.53
C ALA A 283 -5.91 21.09 -24.80
N LEU A 284 -5.62 21.26 -23.50
CA LEU A 284 -6.12 22.39 -22.71
C LEU A 284 -5.62 23.73 -23.23
N HIS A 285 -4.32 23.85 -23.50
CA HIS A 285 -3.73 25.10 -23.97
C HIS A 285 -4.15 25.44 -25.40
N GLU A 286 -4.32 24.46 -26.29
CA GLU A 286 -4.84 24.67 -27.65
C GLU A 286 -6.36 24.94 -27.68
N ALA A 287 -7.10 24.45 -26.68
CA ALA A 287 -8.51 24.79 -26.49
C ALA A 287 -8.70 26.20 -25.93
N TRP A 288 -7.71 26.70 -25.20
CA TRP A 288 -7.63 28.09 -24.78
C TRP A 288 -7.10 28.96 -25.92
N ASP A 289 -8.02 29.42 -26.77
CA ASP A 289 -7.74 30.49 -27.74
C ASP A 289 -7.15 31.69 -26.99
N ARG A 290 -6.17 32.41 -27.56
CA ARG A 290 -5.48 33.56 -26.90
C ARG A 290 -6.38 34.81 -26.75
N ASP A 291 -7.65 34.62 -26.42
CA ASP A 291 -8.64 35.62 -26.04
C ASP A 291 -8.28 36.19 -24.64
N PRO A 292 -8.68 37.42 -24.24
CA PRO A 292 -7.98 38.22 -23.22
C PRO A 292 -8.16 37.78 -21.76
N GLY A 293 -8.46 36.50 -21.50
CA GLY A 293 -8.51 35.92 -20.15
C GLY A 293 -7.13 35.44 -19.65
N PRO A 294 -6.99 35.21 -18.33
CA PRO A 294 -5.78 34.63 -17.76
C PRO A 294 -5.53 33.22 -18.29
N ALA A 295 -4.27 32.83 -18.42
CA ALA A 295 -3.88 31.49 -18.86
C ALA A 295 -4.54 30.40 -17.99
N PRO A 296 -4.95 29.26 -18.58
CA PRO A 296 -5.48 28.15 -17.81
C PRO A 296 -4.36 27.54 -16.96
N LEU A 297 -4.70 27.10 -15.75
CA LEU A 297 -3.79 26.39 -14.86
C LEU A 297 -4.10 24.90 -14.91
N LEU A 298 -3.09 24.07 -15.09
CA LEU A 298 -3.20 22.61 -15.03
C LEU A 298 -2.33 22.07 -13.90
N PHE A 299 -2.95 21.33 -13.00
CA PHE A 299 -2.31 20.48 -12.01
C PHE A 299 -2.56 19.04 -12.44
N ALA A 300 -1.54 18.28 -12.80
CA ALA A 300 -1.75 16.91 -13.28
C ALA A 300 -0.59 15.97 -12.93
N SER A 301 -0.90 14.69 -12.77
CA SER A 301 0.12 13.66 -12.75
C SER A 301 0.74 13.51 -14.14
N SER A 302 2.04 13.21 -14.20
CA SER A 302 2.74 13.02 -15.48
C SER A 302 2.13 11.88 -16.30
N SER A 303 1.60 10.84 -15.64
CA SER A 303 0.91 9.71 -16.30
C SER A 303 -0.39 10.13 -16.97
N LEU A 304 -1.28 10.82 -16.27
CA LEU A 304 -2.55 11.22 -16.87
C LEU A 304 -2.34 12.18 -18.05
N VAL A 305 -1.33 13.04 -18.00
CA VAL A 305 -0.99 13.93 -19.12
C VAL A 305 -0.66 13.16 -20.41
N THR A 306 0.02 12.03 -20.30
CA THR A 306 0.37 11.17 -21.45
C THR A 306 -0.74 10.20 -21.82
N ASP A 307 -1.44 9.65 -20.81
CA ASP A 307 -2.42 8.58 -20.98
C ASP A 307 -3.78 9.11 -21.47
N ALA A 308 -4.05 10.40 -21.28
CA ALA A 308 -5.23 11.10 -21.79
C ALA A 308 -5.26 11.30 -23.33
N ARG A 309 -4.59 10.41 -24.07
CA ARG A 309 -4.47 10.38 -25.52
C ARG A 309 -5.39 9.32 -26.11
N VAL A 310 -5.86 9.56 -27.33
CA VAL A 310 -6.69 8.61 -28.08
C VAL A 310 -5.89 7.36 -28.42
N SER A 311 -4.65 7.52 -28.84
CA SER A 311 -3.74 6.42 -29.20
C SER A 311 -3.30 5.62 -27.98
N ALA A 312 -3.16 6.24 -26.81
CA ALA A 312 -2.89 5.53 -25.55
C ALA A 312 -4.06 4.59 -25.21
N ASN A 313 -5.30 5.12 -25.21
CA ASN A 313 -6.50 4.31 -25.00
C ASN A 313 -6.62 3.16 -26.05
N PHE A 314 -6.28 3.44 -27.31
CA PHE A 314 -6.32 2.42 -28.36
C PHE A 314 -5.31 1.30 -28.14
N ARG A 315 -4.08 1.65 -27.71
CA ARG A 315 -3.05 0.67 -27.34
C ARG A 315 -3.48 -0.16 -26.14
N ASP A 316 -4.18 0.44 -25.18
CA ASP A 316 -4.70 -0.27 -24.02
C ASP A 316 -5.80 -1.26 -24.40
N LEU A 317 -6.72 -0.89 -25.29
CA LEU A 317 -7.72 -1.82 -25.86
C LEU A 317 -7.07 -2.97 -26.64
N ILE A 318 -6.03 -2.69 -27.43
CA ILE A 318 -5.26 -3.75 -28.13
C ILE A 318 -4.60 -4.68 -27.13
N ARG A 319 -3.98 -4.13 -26.08
CA ARG A 319 -3.33 -4.92 -25.02
C ARG A 319 -4.35 -5.80 -24.29
N HIS A 320 -5.53 -5.26 -24.00
CA HIS A 320 -6.65 -6.01 -23.40
C HIS A 320 -7.04 -7.20 -24.28
N LEU A 321 -7.30 -6.97 -25.57
CA LEU A 321 -7.63 -8.04 -26.52
C LEU A 321 -6.53 -9.10 -26.62
N ARG A 322 -5.25 -8.71 -26.57
CA ARG A 322 -4.10 -9.64 -26.57
C ARG A 322 -3.98 -10.44 -25.27
N SER A 323 -4.56 -9.98 -24.16
CA SER A 323 -4.58 -10.70 -22.89
C SER A 323 -5.62 -11.82 -22.85
N LEU A 324 -6.61 -11.77 -23.74
CA LEU A 324 -7.67 -12.78 -23.82
C LEU A 324 -7.18 -14.03 -24.56
N PRO A 325 -7.83 -15.20 -24.36
CA PRO A 325 -7.60 -16.37 -25.19
C PRO A 325 -7.71 -15.99 -26.68
N PRO A 326 -6.74 -16.36 -27.54
CA PRO A 326 -6.67 -15.86 -28.92
C PRO A 326 -7.94 -16.12 -29.76
N ALA A 327 -8.65 -17.21 -29.45
CA ALA A 327 -9.87 -17.65 -30.13
C ALA A 327 -11.17 -17.04 -29.57
N THR A 328 -11.12 -16.19 -28.55
CA THR A 328 -12.31 -15.52 -27.98
C THR A 328 -13.02 -14.73 -29.07
N GLU A 329 -14.30 -15.01 -29.33
CA GLU A 329 -15.08 -14.33 -30.36
C GLU A 329 -15.71 -13.03 -29.82
N ILE A 330 -15.43 -11.92 -30.51
CA ILE A 330 -16.03 -10.61 -30.26
C ILE A 330 -17.08 -10.34 -31.35
N PRO A 331 -18.36 -10.14 -30.99
CA PRO A 331 -19.40 -9.79 -31.95
C PRO A 331 -19.08 -8.48 -32.66
N VAL A 332 -19.28 -8.43 -33.98
CA VAL A 332 -19.08 -7.22 -34.78
C VAL A 332 -20.42 -6.50 -34.95
N PRO A 333 -20.62 -5.33 -34.33
CA PRO A 333 -21.84 -4.55 -34.53
C PRO A 333 -21.83 -3.80 -35.87
N GLU A 334 -23.02 -3.51 -36.41
CA GLU A 334 -23.18 -2.96 -37.77
C GLU A 334 -22.41 -1.64 -38.00
N TYR A 335 -22.26 -0.82 -36.95
CA TYR A 335 -21.54 0.44 -37.04
C TYR A 335 -20.01 0.27 -37.20
N TRP A 336 -19.41 -0.87 -36.83
CA TRP A 336 -17.99 -1.14 -37.09
C TRP A 336 -17.66 -1.21 -38.58
N HIS A 337 -18.61 -1.64 -39.41
CA HIS A 337 -18.47 -1.62 -40.86
C HIS A 337 -18.40 -0.19 -41.40
N LYS A 338 -19.16 0.74 -40.81
CA LYS A 338 -19.18 2.16 -41.22
C LYS A 338 -17.86 2.87 -40.90
N HIS A 339 -17.16 2.42 -39.87
CA HIS A 339 -15.87 2.96 -39.42
C HIS A 339 -14.64 2.16 -39.92
N GLY A 340 -14.85 1.16 -40.78
CA GLY A 340 -13.75 0.36 -41.36
C GLY A 340 -13.05 -0.58 -40.38
N ILE A 341 -13.63 -0.82 -39.19
CA ILE A 341 -13.08 -1.75 -38.18
C ILE A 341 -13.29 -3.20 -38.63
N ALA A 342 -14.41 -3.50 -39.29
CA ALA A 342 -14.75 -4.84 -39.78
C ALA A 342 -15.34 -4.80 -41.19
N LYS A 343 -15.18 -5.88 -41.96
CA LYS A 343 -15.75 -6.02 -43.32
C LYS A 343 -17.24 -6.35 -43.26
N PRO A 344 -18.07 -5.93 -44.23
CA PRO A 344 -19.53 -6.10 -44.20
C PRO A 344 -20.03 -7.54 -43.97
N GLU A 345 -19.24 -8.54 -44.36
CA GLU A 345 -19.54 -9.96 -44.20
C GLU A 345 -19.16 -10.57 -42.83
N GLU A 346 -18.38 -9.85 -42.02
CA GLU A 346 -17.85 -10.33 -40.74
C GLU A 346 -18.88 -10.08 -39.61
N LYS A 347 -19.38 -11.16 -38.99
CA LYS A 347 -20.33 -11.09 -37.86
C LYS A 347 -19.66 -11.19 -36.49
N SER A 348 -18.47 -11.80 -36.42
CA SER A 348 -17.60 -11.86 -35.26
C SER A 348 -16.14 -11.86 -35.71
N LEU A 349 -15.23 -11.46 -34.82
CA LEU A 349 -13.78 -11.54 -35.01
C LEU A 349 -13.16 -12.19 -33.78
N SER A 350 -12.11 -12.98 -33.95
CA SER A 350 -11.34 -13.46 -32.79
C SER A 350 -10.61 -12.30 -32.12
N ALA A 351 -10.36 -12.37 -30.81
CA ALA A 351 -9.66 -11.34 -30.05
C ALA A 351 -8.29 -11.01 -30.67
N GLU A 352 -7.54 -12.04 -31.09
CA GLU A 352 -6.27 -11.88 -31.81
C GLU A 352 -6.46 -11.22 -33.19
N GLY A 353 -7.48 -11.63 -33.95
CA GLY A 353 -7.79 -11.07 -35.26
C GLY A 353 -8.22 -9.61 -35.19
N LEU A 354 -8.96 -9.24 -34.15
CA LEU A 354 -9.38 -7.86 -33.86
C LEU A 354 -8.18 -7.02 -33.42
N ALA A 355 -7.34 -7.51 -32.50
CA ALA A 355 -6.14 -6.82 -32.04
C ALA A 355 -5.20 -6.46 -33.21
N ASN A 356 -4.89 -7.43 -34.08
CA ASN A 356 -4.04 -7.20 -35.25
C ASN A 356 -4.63 -6.16 -36.21
N ARG A 357 -5.97 -6.12 -36.34
CA ARG A 357 -6.64 -5.16 -37.21
C ARG A 357 -6.66 -3.76 -36.62
N LEU A 358 -6.94 -3.62 -35.33
CA LEU A 358 -6.84 -2.34 -34.64
C LEU A 358 -5.41 -1.80 -34.71
N GLU A 359 -4.39 -2.65 -34.55
CA GLU A 359 -2.99 -2.22 -34.69
C GLU A 359 -2.66 -1.69 -36.10
N MET A 360 -3.17 -2.35 -37.15
CA MET A 360 -3.06 -1.84 -38.52
C MET A 360 -3.79 -0.51 -38.68
N ILE A 361 -4.99 -0.37 -38.13
CA ILE A 361 -5.74 0.90 -38.15
C ILE A 361 -4.94 2.00 -37.44
N LEU A 362 -4.43 1.74 -36.23
CA LEU A 362 -3.62 2.66 -35.44
C LEU A 362 -2.43 3.20 -36.24
N SER A 363 -1.73 2.34 -36.97
CA SER A 363 -0.59 2.72 -37.81
C SER A 363 -0.95 3.60 -39.01
N SER A 364 -2.22 3.65 -39.39
CA SER A 364 -2.74 4.37 -40.57
C SER A 364 -3.63 5.58 -40.23
N LEU A 365 -3.95 5.80 -38.96
CA LEU A 365 -4.81 6.89 -38.50
C LEU A 365 -4.09 8.24 -38.62
N GLY A 366 -4.69 9.17 -39.36
CA GLY A 366 -4.33 10.58 -39.33
C GLY A 366 -5.20 11.33 -38.31
N TYR A 367 -4.60 11.89 -37.25
CA TYR A 367 -5.31 12.61 -36.19
C TYR A 367 -5.67 14.07 -36.53
N GLY A 368 -5.61 14.46 -37.81
CA GLY A 368 -5.81 15.84 -38.27
C GLY A 368 -7.28 16.27 -38.46
N GLN A 369 -8.25 15.41 -38.18
CA GLN A 369 -9.69 15.69 -38.23
C GLN A 369 -10.42 14.87 -37.16
N GLU A 370 -11.47 15.45 -36.56
CA GLU A 370 -12.34 14.83 -35.53
C GLU A 370 -12.96 13.48 -35.98
N ILE A 371 -13.08 13.29 -37.29
CA ILE A 371 -13.78 12.16 -37.95
C ILE A 371 -12.95 10.86 -37.99
N ALA A 372 -11.63 10.89 -37.74
CA ALA A 372 -10.76 9.73 -37.97
C ALA A 372 -10.49 8.89 -36.69
N GLY A 373 -9.52 9.29 -35.86
CA GLY A 373 -8.99 8.45 -34.77
C GLY A 373 -9.96 8.20 -33.62
N ALA A 374 -10.37 9.27 -32.92
CA ALA A 374 -11.20 9.17 -31.71
C ALA A 374 -12.55 8.50 -31.97
N SER A 375 -13.13 8.73 -33.15
CA SER A 375 -14.40 8.15 -33.58
C SER A 375 -14.33 6.62 -33.71
N VAL A 376 -13.21 6.09 -34.22
CA VAL A 376 -12.97 4.65 -34.32
C VAL A 376 -12.78 4.03 -32.93
N VAL A 377 -12.06 4.69 -32.03
CA VAL A 377 -11.85 4.23 -30.65
C VAL A 377 -13.16 4.22 -29.86
N ALA A 378 -13.92 5.32 -29.93
CA ALA A 378 -15.21 5.48 -29.28
C ALA A 378 -16.24 4.46 -29.78
N ALA A 379 -16.13 4.05 -31.05
CA ALA A 379 -16.91 2.97 -31.63
C ALA A 379 -16.47 1.59 -31.12
N ALA A 380 -15.16 1.29 -31.11
CA ALA A 380 -14.67 -0.03 -30.72
C ALA A 380 -14.79 -0.30 -29.21
N GLY A 381 -14.46 0.70 -28.38
CA GLY A 381 -14.26 0.58 -26.94
C GLY A 381 -15.44 -0.04 -26.18
N PRO A 382 -16.67 0.49 -26.28
CA PRO A 382 -17.82 -0.03 -25.54
C PRO A 382 -18.11 -1.50 -25.85
N ASN A 383 -18.07 -1.89 -27.13
CA ASN A 383 -18.39 -3.24 -27.54
C ASN A 383 -17.29 -4.25 -27.13
N ILE A 384 -16.01 -3.84 -27.20
CA ILE A 384 -14.89 -4.63 -26.67
C ILE A 384 -15.07 -4.82 -25.17
N ARG A 385 -15.31 -3.76 -24.38
CA ARG A 385 -15.50 -3.90 -22.93
C ARG A 385 -16.71 -4.76 -22.54
N GLU A 386 -17.79 -4.71 -23.32
CA GLU A 386 -19.01 -5.47 -23.06
C GLU A 386 -18.83 -6.98 -23.34
N HIS A 387 -18.14 -7.35 -24.43
CA HIS A 387 -18.08 -8.73 -24.92
C HIS A 387 -16.72 -9.42 -24.71
N ALA A 388 -15.70 -8.62 -24.48
CA ALA A 388 -14.41 -8.98 -23.91
C ALA A 388 -14.37 -8.33 -22.53
N PRO A 389 -15.17 -8.82 -21.55
CA PRO A 389 -15.18 -8.26 -20.22
C PRO A 389 -13.74 -8.16 -19.70
N GLU A 390 -13.48 -7.08 -18.98
CA GLU A 390 -12.23 -6.86 -18.24
C GLU A 390 -11.79 -8.18 -17.62
N ASN A 391 -10.49 -8.48 -17.72
CA ASN A 391 -9.92 -9.68 -17.14
C ASN A 391 -9.72 -9.41 -15.63
N GLU A 392 -10.79 -8.97 -14.96
CA GLU A 392 -10.95 -9.02 -13.52
C GLU A 392 -10.75 -10.48 -13.12
N GLY A 393 -9.52 -10.81 -12.70
CA GLY A 393 -9.18 -12.16 -12.27
C GLY A 393 -8.18 -12.93 -13.13
N ALA A 394 -7.46 -12.30 -14.08
CA ALA A 394 -6.23 -12.92 -14.56
C ALA A 394 -5.24 -13.03 -13.39
N LEU A 395 -5.07 -14.25 -12.85
CA LEU A 395 -4.17 -14.54 -11.75
C LEU A 395 -2.77 -13.99 -12.04
N ARG A 396 -2.14 -13.40 -11.04
CA ARG A 396 -0.79 -12.83 -11.13
C ARG A 396 0.14 -13.50 -10.14
N TRP A 397 1.43 -13.45 -10.43
CA TRP A 397 2.47 -13.99 -9.57
C TRP A 397 3.60 -12.99 -9.44
N ILE A 398 4.29 -13.00 -8.29
CA ILE A 398 5.62 -12.39 -8.19
C ILE A 398 6.54 -13.17 -9.10
N GLN A 399 7.21 -12.48 -10.01
CA GLN A 399 8.05 -13.05 -11.05
C GLN A 399 9.46 -12.45 -11.00
N GLY A 400 10.46 -13.24 -11.41
CA GLY A 400 11.85 -12.83 -11.43
C GLY A 400 12.60 -13.25 -12.70
N GLN A 401 13.55 -12.41 -13.13
CA GLN A 401 14.58 -12.76 -14.09
C GLN A 401 15.94 -12.38 -13.51
N VAL A 402 16.93 -13.26 -13.61
CA VAL A 402 18.27 -12.99 -13.12
C VAL A 402 19.25 -12.96 -14.27
N TYR A 403 20.12 -11.96 -14.29
CA TYR A 403 21.16 -11.78 -15.29
C TYR A 403 22.53 -11.64 -14.64
N GLU A 404 23.56 -12.23 -15.24
CA GLU A 404 24.96 -11.96 -14.95
C GLU A 404 25.39 -10.70 -15.73
N LEU A 405 25.95 -9.70 -15.03
CA LEU A 405 26.47 -8.47 -15.63
C LEU A 405 27.90 -8.71 -16.12
N ARG A 406 28.14 -8.54 -17.43
CA ARG A 406 29.44 -8.68 -18.10
C ARG A 406 29.75 -7.42 -18.91
N GLU A 407 31.01 -7.24 -19.30
CA GLU A 407 31.36 -6.23 -20.32
C GLU A 407 30.65 -6.58 -21.65
N GLY A 408 29.54 -5.90 -21.94
CA GLY A 408 28.63 -6.19 -23.07
C GLY A 408 27.18 -6.40 -22.63
N ASP A 409 26.45 -7.28 -23.34
CA ASP A 409 25.04 -7.56 -23.05
C ASP A 409 24.87 -8.50 -21.82
N PRO A 410 23.95 -8.19 -20.88
CA PRO A 410 23.63 -9.05 -19.74
C PRO A 410 23.23 -10.46 -20.17
N GLN A 411 23.77 -11.48 -19.50
CA GLN A 411 23.51 -12.88 -19.83
C GLN A 411 22.50 -13.50 -18.83
N PRO A 412 21.43 -14.17 -19.28
CA PRO A 412 20.44 -14.74 -18.38
C PRO A 412 21.02 -15.88 -17.53
N ALA A 413 20.91 -15.76 -16.21
CA ALA A 413 21.33 -16.76 -15.23
C ALA A 413 20.11 -17.62 -14.82
N ARG A 414 19.83 -18.69 -15.59
CA ARG A 414 18.66 -19.57 -15.35
C ARG A 414 18.95 -20.79 -14.47
N ARG A 415 20.22 -21.20 -14.36
CA ARG A 415 20.60 -22.46 -13.68
C ARG A 415 21.25 -22.23 -12.32
N ALA A 416 22.28 -21.40 -12.28
CA ALA A 416 23.05 -21.09 -11.09
C ALA A 416 23.69 -19.72 -11.24
N LEU A 417 24.19 -19.17 -10.13
CA LEU A 417 24.85 -17.88 -10.10
C LEU A 417 26.38 -18.10 -10.12
N ARG A 418 27.09 -17.28 -10.90
CA ARG A 418 28.55 -17.36 -10.97
C ARG A 418 29.17 -16.75 -9.71
N ALA A 419 30.11 -17.44 -9.07
CA ALA A 419 30.80 -16.95 -7.88
C ALA A 419 31.64 -15.69 -8.18
N GLY A 420 31.54 -14.66 -7.34
CA GLY A 420 32.30 -13.41 -7.46
C GLY A 420 31.76 -12.41 -8.49
N ALA A 421 30.75 -12.79 -9.28
CA ALA A 421 30.21 -11.96 -10.36
C ALA A 421 29.05 -11.06 -9.89
N HIS A 422 28.89 -9.92 -10.56
CA HIS A 422 27.74 -9.04 -10.39
C HIS A 422 26.53 -9.60 -11.14
N HIS A 423 25.36 -9.55 -10.49
CA HIS A 423 24.11 -9.98 -11.05
C HIS A 423 23.04 -8.90 -10.85
N VAL A 424 21.99 -8.94 -11.67
CA VAL A 424 20.78 -8.15 -11.49
C VAL A 424 19.57 -9.07 -11.46
N LEU A 425 18.73 -8.90 -10.43
CA LEU A 425 17.39 -9.46 -10.36
C LEU A 425 16.39 -8.41 -10.87
N VAL A 426 15.68 -8.73 -11.94
CA VAL A 426 14.53 -7.97 -12.42
C VAL A 426 13.27 -8.61 -11.86
N ALA A 427 12.46 -7.86 -11.11
CA ALA A 427 11.25 -8.37 -10.49
C ALA A 427 10.00 -7.61 -10.97
N ARG A 428 8.87 -8.32 -11.07
CA ARG A 428 7.54 -7.76 -11.36
C ARG A 428 6.43 -8.61 -10.76
N ILE A 429 5.20 -8.11 -10.86
CA ILE A 429 3.97 -8.88 -10.61
C ILE A 429 3.22 -8.97 -11.93
N GLY A 430 2.86 -10.15 -12.40
CA GLY A 430 2.16 -10.27 -13.67
C GLY A 430 1.57 -11.64 -13.94
N PRO A 431 0.81 -11.79 -15.05
CA PRO A 431 0.27 -13.07 -15.47
C PRO A 431 1.40 -14.06 -15.79
N ALA A 432 1.06 -15.35 -15.88
CA ALA A 432 2.01 -16.42 -16.17
C ALA A 432 2.77 -16.13 -17.47
N ASP A 433 4.11 -16.21 -17.41
CA ASP A 433 5.01 -15.90 -18.51
C ASP A 433 6.17 -16.91 -18.51
N THR A 434 6.38 -17.60 -19.64
CA THR A 434 7.38 -18.66 -19.76
C THR A 434 8.82 -18.17 -19.70
N GLU A 435 9.05 -16.87 -19.94
CA GLU A 435 10.38 -16.26 -19.86
C GLU A 435 10.76 -15.80 -18.45
N TRP A 436 9.84 -15.91 -17.49
CA TRP A 436 10.02 -15.45 -16.12
C TRP A 436 10.01 -16.62 -15.14
N LEU A 437 10.92 -16.60 -14.16
CA LEU A 437 10.82 -17.47 -13.00
C LEU A 437 9.51 -17.13 -12.29
N THR A 438 8.60 -18.09 -12.28
CA THR A 438 7.26 -17.97 -11.70
C THR A 438 7.11 -19.05 -10.63
N PRO A 439 6.56 -18.73 -9.45
CA PRO A 439 6.18 -19.70 -8.43
C PRO A 439 5.16 -20.73 -8.94
N ALA A 440 4.80 -21.67 -8.07
CA ALA A 440 3.75 -22.65 -8.36
C ALA A 440 2.41 -21.96 -8.72
N PRO A 441 1.57 -22.54 -9.61
CA PRO A 441 0.36 -21.89 -10.12
C PRO A 441 -0.65 -21.47 -9.04
N ASP A 442 -0.69 -22.17 -7.91
CA ASP A 442 -1.52 -21.87 -6.74
C ASP A 442 -0.97 -20.74 -5.86
N ALA A 443 0.28 -20.35 -6.04
CA ALA A 443 0.96 -19.31 -5.28
C ALA A 443 0.69 -17.90 -5.84
N VAL A 444 -0.60 -17.60 -6.08
CA VAL A 444 -1.09 -16.37 -6.70
C VAL A 444 -0.85 -15.17 -5.78
N PHE A 445 -0.44 -14.05 -6.36
CA PHE A 445 -0.31 -12.77 -5.69
C PHE A 445 -1.69 -12.21 -5.30
N PRO A 446 -1.90 -11.73 -4.05
CA PRO A 446 -3.21 -11.31 -3.53
C PRO A 446 -3.67 -9.93 -4.05
N ASP A 447 -3.67 -9.69 -5.36
CA ASP A 447 -4.05 -8.39 -5.91
C ASP A 447 -5.56 -8.10 -5.84
N HIS A 448 -6.41 -9.11 -5.75
CA HIS A 448 -7.86 -8.94 -5.50
C HIS A 448 -8.19 -8.29 -4.14
N GLU A 449 -7.21 -8.16 -3.25
CA GLU A 449 -7.35 -7.53 -1.93
C GLU A 449 -7.06 -6.01 -1.99
N LEU A 450 -6.64 -5.49 -3.15
CA LEU A 450 -6.42 -4.06 -3.41
C LEU A 450 -7.71 -3.36 -3.87
N ASP A 451 -7.87 -2.07 -3.53
CA ASP A 451 -9.00 -1.25 -3.98
C ASP A 451 -8.85 -0.92 -5.46
N TRP A 452 -9.53 -1.67 -6.32
CA TRP A 452 -9.54 -1.35 -7.74
C TRP A 452 -10.49 -0.22 -8.11
N THR A 453 -10.95 0.59 -7.14
CA THR A 453 -11.52 1.91 -7.44
C THR A 453 -10.48 2.92 -7.88
N VAL A 454 -9.18 2.64 -7.68
CA VAL A 454 -8.06 3.31 -8.35
C VAL A 454 -7.51 2.43 -9.48
N ASP A 455 -6.86 3.04 -10.48
CA ASP A 455 -6.43 2.33 -11.69
C ASP A 455 -5.07 1.65 -11.55
N GLU A 456 -4.24 2.14 -10.63
CA GLU A 456 -2.95 1.56 -10.30
C GLU A 456 -2.65 1.67 -8.80
N HIS A 457 -1.96 0.65 -8.29
CA HIS A 457 -1.42 0.62 -6.94
C HIS A 457 0.09 0.73 -6.97
N GLN A 458 0.64 1.62 -6.16
CA GLN A 458 2.08 1.68 -5.94
C GLN A 458 2.46 0.69 -4.83
N LEU A 459 3.22 -0.34 -5.19
CA LEU A 459 3.69 -1.37 -4.26
C LEU A 459 5.19 -1.20 -4.00
N GLN A 460 5.60 -1.29 -2.74
CA GLN A 460 7.01 -1.34 -2.37
C GLN A 460 7.52 -2.77 -2.54
N VAL A 461 8.70 -2.92 -3.11
CA VAL A 461 9.40 -4.20 -3.26
C VAL A 461 10.73 -4.11 -2.54
N VAL A 462 10.96 -5.00 -1.58
CA VAL A 462 12.21 -5.09 -0.82
C VAL A 462 12.92 -6.38 -1.18
N PHE A 463 14.18 -6.25 -1.63
CA PHE A 463 15.07 -7.37 -1.86
C PHE A 463 16.07 -7.51 -0.70
N SER A 464 16.18 -8.70 -0.12
CA SER A 464 17.12 -8.99 0.97
C SER A 464 17.80 -10.35 0.81
N GLU A 465 19.13 -10.38 0.95
CA GLU A 465 19.94 -11.61 0.91
C GLU A 465 21.12 -11.46 1.89
N PRO A 466 21.14 -12.17 3.04
CA PRO A 466 22.11 -11.90 4.12
C PRO A 466 23.60 -12.03 3.77
N ASN A 467 23.95 -12.92 2.84
CA ASN A 467 25.33 -13.30 2.59
C ASN A 467 25.95 -12.55 1.40
N HIS A 468 25.23 -12.47 0.30
CA HIS A 468 25.59 -11.94 -1.01
C HIS A 468 25.10 -10.51 -1.23
N ALA A 469 24.06 -10.06 -0.53
CA ALA A 469 23.55 -8.69 -0.60
C ALA A 469 23.18 -8.17 0.81
N PRO A 470 24.16 -8.01 1.71
CA PRO A 470 23.92 -7.76 3.14
C PRO A 470 23.16 -6.45 3.41
N GLU A 471 23.23 -5.49 2.49
CA GLU A 471 22.39 -4.30 2.50
C GLU A 471 21.09 -4.58 1.71
N PRO A 472 19.91 -4.58 2.36
CA PRO A 472 18.65 -4.78 1.65
C PRO A 472 18.38 -3.58 0.73
N GLN A 473 17.78 -3.86 -0.42
CA GLN A 473 17.46 -2.86 -1.44
C GLN A 473 15.95 -2.67 -1.52
N THR A 474 15.53 -1.44 -1.76
CA THR A 474 14.12 -1.05 -1.86
C THR A 474 13.83 -0.45 -3.22
N ALA A 475 12.73 -0.85 -3.83
CA ALA A 475 12.21 -0.27 -5.07
C ALA A 475 10.69 -0.20 -5.02
N THR A 476 10.08 0.38 -6.05
CA THR A 476 8.62 0.45 -6.19
C THR A 476 8.20 -0.04 -7.55
N ILE A 477 7.05 -0.71 -7.62
CA ILE A 477 6.38 -1.09 -8.85
C ILE A 477 4.98 -0.47 -8.88
N ARG A 478 4.50 -0.12 -10.06
CA ARG A 478 3.09 0.27 -10.28
C ARG A 478 2.37 -0.95 -10.80
N LEU A 479 1.39 -1.44 -10.04
CA LEU A 479 0.54 -2.55 -10.41
C LEU A 479 -0.78 -1.98 -10.94
N PRO A 480 -1.00 -1.99 -12.26
CA PRO A 480 -2.29 -1.59 -12.83
C PRO A 480 -3.39 -2.58 -12.47
N ARG A 481 -4.65 -2.15 -12.62
CA ARG A 481 -5.82 -3.01 -12.49
C ARG A 481 -5.77 -4.24 -13.36
N GLU A 482 -5.10 -4.17 -14.51
CA GLU A 482 -4.95 -5.26 -15.46
C GLU A 482 -3.52 -5.41 -15.99
N GLY A 483 -3.08 -6.65 -16.22
CA GLY A 483 -1.78 -6.96 -16.80
C GLY A 483 -0.63 -6.99 -15.79
N ALA A 484 0.59 -6.85 -16.31
CA ALA A 484 1.79 -6.86 -15.48
C ALA A 484 2.08 -5.47 -14.90
N SER A 485 2.66 -5.45 -13.70
CA SER A 485 3.26 -4.26 -13.11
C SER A 485 4.44 -3.75 -13.93
N THR A 486 4.87 -2.53 -13.65
CA THR A 486 6.22 -2.10 -14.02
C THR A 486 7.27 -3.03 -13.39
N THR A 487 8.46 -3.08 -13.98
CA THR A 487 9.59 -3.85 -13.44
C THR A 487 10.42 -3.02 -12.48
N CYS A 488 11.07 -3.67 -11.52
CA CYS A 488 12.13 -3.08 -10.69
C CYS A 488 13.39 -3.95 -10.75
N GLN A 489 14.54 -3.40 -10.35
CA GLN A 489 15.84 -4.06 -10.47
C GLN A 489 16.62 -4.00 -9.16
N PHE A 490 17.29 -5.09 -8.82
CA PHE A 490 18.16 -5.22 -7.64
C PHE A 490 19.51 -5.78 -8.04
N VAL A 491 20.60 -5.09 -7.68
CA VAL A 491 21.96 -5.47 -8.07
C VAL A 491 22.68 -6.09 -6.89
N PHE A 492 23.34 -7.23 -7.09
CA PHE A 492 24.09 -7.91 -6.04
C PHE A 492 25.36 -8.56 -6.57
N GLN A 493 26.32 -8.81 -5.68
CA GLN A 493 27.55 -9.51 -6.02
C GLN A 493 27.62 -10.82 -5.22
N THR A 494 27.69 -11.94 -5.91
CA THR A 494 27.85 -13.23 -5.23
C THR A 494 29.24 -13.34 -4.61
N ARG A 495 29.32 -14.08 -3.51
CA ARG A 495 30.57 -14.33 -2.80
C ARG A 495 31.16 -15.65 -3.27
N THR A 496 32.47 -15.78 -3.22
CA THR A 496 33.17 -17.00 -3.63
C THR A 496 33.20 -18.07 -2.54
N ASP A 497 32.96 -17.71 -1.28
CA ASP A 497 33.04 -18.58 -0.10
C ASP A 497 31.67 -19.10 0.39
N VAL A 498 30.57 -18.62 -0.20
CA VAL A 498 29.20 -19.02 0.16
C VAL A 498 28.55 -19.72 -1.05
N PRO A 499 28.32 -21.05 -1.00
CA PRO A 499 27.88 -21.84 -2.16
C PRO A 499 26.37 -21.81 -2.41
N SER A 500 25.59 -21.17 -1.54
CA SER A 500 24.13 -21.14 -1.59
C SER A 500 23.61 -19.72 -1.56
N PHE A 501 22.63 -19.44 -2.43
CA PHE A 501 21.97 -18.15 -2.54
C PHE A 501 20.51 -18.25 -2.11
N ARG A 502 20.05 -17.35 -1.23
CA ARG A 502 18.66 -17.33 -0.73
C ARG A 502 18.14 -15.89 -0.62
N GLY A 503 17.77 -15.32 -1.75
CA GLY A 503 17.30 -13.94 -1.87
C GLY A 503 15.79 -13.84 -1.71
N ARG A 504 15.31 -12.89 -0.92
CA ARG A 504 13.87 -12.68 -0.68
C ARG A 504 13.38 -11.43 -1.39
N VAL A 505 12.24 -11.55 -2.05
CA VAL A 505 11.49 -10.44 -2.66
C VAL A 505 10.20 -10.28 -1.86
N THR A 506 10.17 -9.28 -0.99
CA THR A 506 9.00 -8.96 -0.16
C THR A 506 8.24 -7.80 -0.80
N VAL A 507 6.96 -8.02 -1.12
CA VAL A 507 6.06 -7.00 -1.64
C VAL A 507 5.20 -6.47 -0.51
N LEU A 508 5.11 -5.14 -0.41
CA LEU A 508 4.35 -4.43 0.62
C LEU A 508 3.43 -3.37 0.01
N HIS A 509 2.31 -3.13 0.69
CA HIS A 509 1.46 -1.98 0.49
C HIS A 509 1.40 -1.17 1.80
N GLN A 510 1.85 0.09 1.79
CA GLN A 510 1.86 0.97 2.98
C GLN A 510 2.50 0.33 4.24
N ASN A 511 3.69 -0.27 4.09
CA ASN A 511 4.42 -1.05 5.09
C ASN A 511 3.67 -2.29 5.64
N ARG A 512 2.59 -2.73 4.99
CA ARG A 512 1.97 -4.04 5.24
C ARG A 512 2.51 -5.04 4.23
N VAL A 513 3.18 -6.09 4.71
CA VAL A 513 3.65 -7.19 3.88
C VAL A 513 2.45 -7.92 3.30
N LEU A 514 2.46 -8.14 1.99
CA LEU A 514 1.44 -8.91 1.26
C LEU A 514 1.95 -10.30 0.93
N GLN A 515 3.15 -10.40 0.36
CA GLN A 515 3.72 -11.66 -0.04
C GLN A 515 5.25 -11.58 -0.09
N THR A 516 5.92 -12.67 0.31
CA THR A 516 7.37 -12.82 0.23
C THR A 516 7.70 -14.03 -0.63
N ALA A 517 8.43 -13.78 -1.72
CA ALA A 517 8.98 -14.82 -2.58
C ALA A 517 10.45 -15.09 -2.22
N LEU A 518 10.88 -16.34 -2.34
CA LEU A 518 12.23 -16.81 -2.09
C LEU A 518 12.87 -17.30 -3.39
N LEU A 519 13.94 -16.63 -3.79
CA LEU A 519 14.81 -16.99 -4.89
C LEU A 519 15.97 -17.85 -4.37
N GLU A 520 15.98 -19.12 -4.75
CA GLU A 520 16.98 -20.10 -4.30
C GLU A 520 17.81 -20.62 -5.48
N GLY A 521 19.13 -20.71 -5.27
CA GLY A 521 20.05 -21.26 -6.25
C GLY A 521 21.42 -21.59 -5.68
N GLN A 522 22.24 -22.25 -6.48
CA GLN A 522 23.65 -22.51 -6.15
C GLN A 522 24.54 -21.38 -6.67
N VAL A 523 25.61 -21.10 -5.93
CA VAL A 523 26.70 -20.21 -6.33
C VAL A 523 27.91 -21.07 -6.66
N VAL A 524 28.35 -21.04 -7.92
CA VAL A 524 29.42 -21.90 -8.42
C VAL A 524 30.46 -21.13 -9.23
N PRO A 525 31.72 -21.60 -9.32
CA PRO A 525 32.76 -20.94 -10.13
C PRO A 525 32.38 -20.80 -11.62
N ASP A 526 31.82 -21.86 -12.20
CA ASP A 526 31.27 -21.82 -13.56
C ASP A 526 29.92 -22.56 -13.68
N PRO A 527 28.81 -21.81 -13.85
CA PRO A 527 27.49 -22.41 -14.09
C PRO A 527 27.41 -23.35 -15.30
N ALA A 528 28.32 -23.23 -16.28
CA ALA A 528 28.34 -24.09 -17.45
C ALA A 528 28.82 -25.52 -17.16
N GLU A 529 29.60 -25.72 -16.09
CA GLU A 529 30.19 -27.01 -15.72
C GLU A 529 29.31 -27.83 -14.77
N LEU A 530 28.16 -27.29 -14.34
CA LEU A 530 27.22 -27.99 -13.46
C LEU A 530 26.53 -29.17 -14.18
N PRO A 531 26.52 -30.38 -13.57
CA PRO A 531 25.67 -31.49 -14.02
C PRO A 531 24.19 -31.06 -14.10
N ASP A 532 23.36 -31.82 -14.83
CA ASP A 532 21.91 -31.64 -14.78
C ASP A 532 21.43 -31.73 -13.32
N GLY A 533 20.88 -30.63 -12.81
CA GLY A 533 20.55 -30.40 -11.42
C GLY A 533 19.46 -29.32 -11.32
N PRO A 534 18.88 -29.10 -10.12
CA PRO A 534 17.73 -28.21 -9.98
C PRO A 534 18.11 -26.78 -10.38
N PRO A 535 17.28 -26.11 -11.20
CA PRO A 535 17.54 -24.75 -11.67
C PRO A 535 17.43 -23.74 -10.52
N LEU A 536 17.74 -22.48 -10.84
CA LEU A 536 17.35 -21.35 -10.01
C LEU A 536 15.81 -21.35 -9.88
N THR A 537 15.28 -21.34 -8.67
CA THR A 537 13.84 -21.43 -8.41
C THR A 537 13.33 -20.21 -7.67
N LEU A 538 12.11 -19.79 -8.00
CA LEU A 538 11.36 -18.80 -7.23
C LEU A 538 10.15 -19.50 -6.60
N SER A 539 10.06 -19.49 -5.27
CA SER A 539 8.95 -20.06 -4.50
C SER A 539 8.32 -18.98 -3.61
N ILE A 540 7.13 -19.22 -3.06
CA ILE A 540 6.53 -18.34 -2.06
C ILE A 540 6.89 -18.86 -0.67
N GLU A 541 7.48 -18.01 0.14
CA GLU A 541 7.87 -18.30 1.53
C GLU A 541 6.75 -17.95 2.51
N GLY A 542 5.95 -16.92 2.20
CA GLY A 542 4.79 -16.54 2.99
C GLY A 542 3.87 -15.58 2.25
N THR A 543 2.56 -15.71 2.48
CA THR A 543 1.53 -14.78 1.99
C THR A 543 0.68 -14.32 3.17
N VAL A 544 0.51 -13.01 3.31
CA VAL A 544 -0.33 -12.38 4.31
C VAL A 544 -1.51 -11.76 3.56
N ARG A 545 -2.71 -12.30 3.81
CA ARG A 545 -3.96 -11.82 3.20
C ARG A 545 -4.73 -10.94 4.19
N PRO A 546 -4.85 -9.63 3.99
CA PRO A 546 -5.81 -8.77 4.70
C PRO A 546 -7.28 -9.21 4.58
N VAL A 547 -8.05 -8.83 5.60
CA VAL A 547 -9.50 -9.11 5.74
C VAL A 547 -10.38 -8.13 4.96
N GLU A 548 -9.94 -6.90 4.83
CA GLU A 548 -10.62 -5.84 4.08
C GLU A 548 -9.76 -5.38 2.90
N ASP A 549 -10.32 -4.48 2.10
CA ASP A 549 -9.60 -3.79 1.05
C ASP A 549 -8.39 -3.05 1.65
N LEU A 550 -7.20 -3.30 1.11
CA LEU A 550 -5.93 -2.71 1.50
C LEU A 550 -5.92 -1.17 1.58
N GLU A 551 -6.82 -0.46 0.88
CA GLU A 551 -6.96 1.00 1.03
C GLU A 551 -7.79 1.44 2.25
N SER A 552 -8.69 0.59 2.77
CA SER A 552 -9.43 0.88 4.01
C SER A 552 -8.54 0.69 5.25
N HIS A 553 -7.42 0.00 5.11
CA HIS A 553 -6.48 -0.27 6.18
C HIS A 553 -5.66 0.97 6.56
N ARG A 554 -5.41 1.11 7.87
CA ARG A 554 -4.49 2.14 8.37
C ARG A 554 -3.05 1.71 8.06
N PRO A 555 -2.18 2.63 7.62
CA PRO A 555 -0.80 2.29 7.28
C PRO A 555 -0.06 1.72 8.49
N PHE A 556 0.82 0.76 8.23
CA PHE A 556 1.73 0.27 9.26
C PHE A 556 2.91 1.23 9.41
N SER A 557 3.34 1.41 10.65
CA SER A 557 4.53 2.22 10.95
C SER A 557 5.80 1.44 10.65
N VAL A 558 5.78 0.12 10.86
CA VAL A 558 6.90 -0.80 10.60
C VAL A 558 6.37 -2.17 10.21
N ALA A 559 7.00 -2.80 9.23
CA ALA A 559 6.98 -4.24 9.03
C ALA A 559 8.31 -4.86 9.49
N LEU A 560 8.23 -5.96 10.21
CA LEU A 560 9.36 -6.78 10.65
C LEU A 560 9.21 -8.17 10.07
N VAL A 561 10.09 -8.55 9.15
CA VAL A 561 10.14 -9.90 8.57
C VAL A 561 11.21 -10.72 9.27
N LEU A 562 10.80 -11.71 10.06
CA LEU A 562 11.70 -12.58 10.83
C LEU A 562 12.03 -13.85 10.03
N ASN A 563 13.32 -14.08 9.78
CA ASN A 563 13.85 -15.08 8.87
C ASN A 563 15.17 -15.69 9.40
N HIS A 564 15.87 -16.41 8.51
CA HIS A 564 17.25 -16.84 8.71
C HIS A 564 18.08 -16.70 7.42
N ASP A 565 19.39 -16.71 7.56
CA ASP A 565 20.33 -16.81 6.44
C ASP A 565 20.43 -18.23 5.86
N ALA A 566 21.32 -18.44 4.89
CA ALA A 566 21.51 -19.75 4.28
C ALA A 566 22.12 -20.82 5.22
N THR A 567 22.68 -20.41 6.36
CA THR A 567 23.25 -21.29 7.40
C THR A 567 22.31 -21.56 8.57
N GLY A 568 21.16 -20.87 8.61
CA GLY A 568 20.15 -20.99 9.66
C GLY A 568 20.27 -19.97 10.80
N VAL A 569 21.19 -19.00 10.70
CA VAL A 569 21.31 -17.92 11.68
C VAL A 569 20.12 -16.96 11.54
N PRO A 570 19.39 -16.65 12.63
CA PRO A 570 18.24 -15.77 12.55
C PRO A 570 18.58 -14.35 12.10
N THR A 571 17.78 -13.83 11.19
CA THR A 571 17.87 -12.46 10.66
C THR A 571 16.50 -11.80 10.72
N THR A 572 16.49 -10.47 10.84
CA THR A 572 15.27 -9.66 10.76
C THR A 572 15.46 -8.56 9.74
N THR A 573 14.52 -8.43 8.81
CA THR A 573 14.41 -7.29 7.90
C THR A 573 13.33 -6.36 8.41
N ALA A 574 13.71 -5.15 8.82
CA ALA A 574 12.80 -4.08 9.19
C ALA A 574 12.55 -3.15 8.01
N ILE A 575 11.30 -2.78 7.81
CA ILE A 575 10.87 -1.95 6.68
C ILE A 575 9.98 -0.84 7.22
N ALA A 576 10.35 0.41 6.95
CA ALA A 576 9.60 1.61 7.32
C ALA A 576 10.00 2.79 6.43
N ASP A 577 9.05 3.67 6.11
CA ASP A 577 9.25 4.90 5.34
C ASP A 577 10.06 4.72 4.05
N GLY A 578 9.76 3.67 3.28
CA GLY A 578 10.46 3.40 2.01
C GLY A 578 11.87 2.80 2.19
N LYS A 579 12.36 2.65 3.42
CA LYS A 579 13.69 2.10 3.74
C LYS A 579 13.57 0.69 4.29
N ALA A 580 14.62 -0.10 4.09
CA ALA A 580 14.77 -1.42 4.69
C ALA A 580 16.13 -1.55 5.36
N GLN A 581 16.19 -2.31 6.45
CA GLN A 581 17.45 -2.67 7.08
C GLN A 581 17.40 -4.10 7.62
N MET A 582 18.49 -4.83 7.46
CA MET A 582 18.60 -6.23 7.84
C MET A 582 19.63 -6.37 8.95
N ILE A 583 19.27 -7.09 10.02
CA ILE A 583 20.17 -7.36 11.15
C ILE A 583 20.10 -8.83 11.54
N HIS A 584 21.26 -9.42 11.83
CA HIS A 584 21.36 -10.70 12.50
C HIS A 584 20.89 -10.58 13.96
N THR A 585 19.91 -11.39 14.34
CA THR A 585 19.24 -11.29 15.65
C THR A 585 19.66 -12.37 16.64
N ASP A 586 20.55 -13.27 16.25
CA ASP A 586 21.22 -14.23 17.14
C ASP A 586 21.95 -13.53 18.29
N LYS A 587 22.55 -12.35 18.03
CA LYS A 587 23.18 -11.52 19.07
C LYS A 587 22.22 -11.09 20.20
N PHE A 588 20.90 -11.19 19.99
CA PHE A 588 19.89 -10.85 21.00
C PHE A 588 19.30 -12.05 21.71
N GLN A 589 19.70 -13.29 21.35
CA GLN A 589 19.10 -14.50 21.89
C GLN A 589 19.18 -14.54 23.42
N ASP A 590 20.34 -14.20 24.00
CA ASP A 590 20.52 -14.10 25.45
C ASP A 590 19.54 -13.11 26.11
N THR A 591 19.23 -12.00 25.44
CA THR A 591 18.29 -10.99 25.96
C THR A 591 16.86 -11.51 25.89
N VAL A 592 16.49 -12.17 24.79
CA VAL A 592 15.18 -12.82 24.63
C VAL A 592 14.98 -13.90 25.69
N ASP A 593 15.98 -14.76 25.91
CA ASP A 593 15.93 -15.83 26.89
C ASP A 593 15.83 -15.28 28.32
N ARG A 594 16.53 -14.19 28.63
CA ARG A 594 16.42 -13.48 29.92
C ARG A 594 15.04 -12.89 30.16
N ILE A 595 14.41 -12.33 29.13
CA ILE A 595 13.02 -11.83 29.22
C ILE A 595 12.09 -13.01 29.49
N LYS A 596 12.17 -14.08 28.69
CA LYS A 596 11.36 -15.30 28.88
C LYS A 596 11.53 -15.90 30.27
N ALA A 597 12.78 -16.03 30.74
CA ALA A 597 13.09 -16.53 32.07
C ALA A 597 12.46 -15.65 33.16
N LYS A 598 12.52 -14.32 33.03
CA LYS A 598 11.95 -13.40 34.01
C LYS A 598 10.43 -13.45 34.06
N LEU A 599 9.78 -13.60 32.91
CA LEU A 599 8.33 -13.79 32.81
C LEU A 599 7.90 -15.09 33.51
N ASN A 600 8.65 -16.18 33.29
CA ASN A 600 8.40 -17.46 33.92
C ASN A 600 8.65 -17.41 35.44
N GLU A 601 9.72 -16.72 35.88
CA GLU A 601 10.01 -16.48 37.29
C GLU A 601 8.88 -15.71 37.98
N MET A 602 8.35 -14.66 37.35
CA MET A 602 7.18 -13.92 37.87
C MET A 602 6.00 -14.87 38.05
N ALA A 603 5.64 -15.64 37.02
CA ALA A 603 4.53 -16.58 37.09
C ALA A 603 4.72 -17.59 38.23
N GLU A 604 5.90 -18.21 38.36
CA GLU A 604 6.19 -19.19 39.41
C GLU A 604 6.22 -18.56 40.81
N THR A 605 6.71 -17.33 40.94
CA THR A 605 6.75 -16.60 42.21
C THR A 605 5.36 -16.31 42.72
N ILE A 606 4.47 -15.80 41.86
CA ILE A 606 3.09 -15.55 42.26
C ILE A 606 2.47 -16.89 42.72
N VAL A 607 2.75 -18.04 42.07
CA VAL A 607 2.19 -19.35 42.52
C VAL A 607 2.52 -19.63 43.97
N ARG A 608 3.77 -19.36 44.37
CA ARG A 608 4.27 -19.60 45.72
C ARG A 608 3.70 -18.60 46.73
N ASP A 609 3.62 -17.33 46.34
CA ASP A 609 3.09 -16.25 47.18
C ASP A 609 2.25 -15.28 46.33
N GLY A 610 0.93 -15.38 46.48
CA GLY A 610 -0.03 -14.55 45.75
C GLY A 610 -0.11 -13.10 46.24
N THR A 611 0.63 -12.72 47.28
CA THR A 611 0.73 -11.32 47.74
C THR A 611 1.80 -10.53 46.99
N LEU A 612 2.78 -11.23 46.41
CA LEU A 612 3.77 -10.61 45.53
C LEU A 612 3.13 -10.28 44.19
N TYR A 613 3.50 -9.13 43.63
CA TYR A 613 2.90 -8.59 42.40
C TYR A 613 1.41 -8.25 42.50
N ALA A 614 0.87 -8.10 43.73
CA ALA A 614 -0.54 -7.81 43.95
C ALA A 614 -0.97 -6.41 43.50
N THR A 615 -0.04 -5.45 43.47
CA THR A 615 -0.27 -4.10 42.93
C THR A 615 0.84 -3.73 41.94
N THR A 616 0.53 -2.82 41.02
CA THR A 616 1.47 -2.29 40.03
C THR A 616 2.63 -1.52 40.64
N ASP A 617 2.41 -0.88 41.80
CA ASP A 617 3.41 -0.12 42.54
C ASP A 617 4.15 -0.93 43.62
N ALA A 618 3.81 -2.21 43.80
CA ALA A 618 4.56 -3.12 44.67
C ALA A 618 6.03 -3.20 44.22
N ALA A 619 6.95 -3.32 45.19
CA ALA A 619 8.39 -3.29 44.93
C ALA A 619 8.81 -4.35 43.91
N GLU A 620 8.23 -5.55 43.99
CA GLU A 620 8.48 -6.67 43.08
C GLU A 620 8.00 -6.37 41.66
N THR A 621 6.82 -5.75 41.51
CA THR A 621 6.29 -5.35 40.20
C THR A 621 7.13 -4.26 39.57
N VAL A 622 7.51 -3.24 40.34
CA VAL A 622 8.38 -2.16 39.85
C VAL A 622 9.74 -2.71 39.42
N GLN A 623 10.33 -3.62 40.21
CA GLN A 623 11.59 -4.27 39.86
C GLN A 623 11.47 -5.10 38.58
N PHE A 624 10.36 -5.83 38.42
CA PHE A 624 10.07 -6.62 37.22
C PHE A 624 9.90 -5.73 35.98
N LEU A 625 9.11 -4.66 36.07
CA LEU A 625 8.92 -3.71 34.97
C LEU A 625 10.23 -2.99 34.63
N ARG A 626 11.06 -2.66 35.62
CA ARG A 626 12.40 -2.11 35.38
C ARG A 626 13.28 -3.08 34.61
N TYR A 627 13.29 -4.36 35.02
CA TYR A 627 14.05 -5.41 34.33
C TYR A 627 13.62 -5.54 32.87
N LEU A 628 12.31 -5.59 32.61
CA LEU A 628 11.79 -5.64 31.25
C LEU A 628 12.14 -4.38 30.46
N ALA A 629 12.08 -3.18 31.07
CA ALA A 629 12.42 -1.94 30.40
C ALA A 629 13.91 -1.89 30.04
N LEU A 630 14.82 -2.35 30.91
CA LEU A 630 16.27 -2.41 30.63
C LEU A 630 16.57 -3.38 29.48
N HIS A 631 16.05 -4.61 29.53
CA HIS A 631 16.25 -5.58 28.45
C HIS A 631 15.53 -5.17 27.15
N GLY A 632 14.36 -4.57 27.26
CA GLY A 632 13.63 -3.96 26.16
C GLY A 632 14.36 -2.79 25.52
N LYS A 633 15.12 -2.03 26.31
CA LYS A 633 15.98 -0.94 25.84
C LYS A 633 17.14 -1.47 25.03
N VAL A 634 17.78 -2.56 25.48
CA VAL A 634 18.84 -3.25 24.71
C VAL A 634 18.33 -3.70 23.34
N LEU A 635 17.13 -4.30 23.30
CA LEU A 635 16.50 -4.70 22.02
C LEU A 635 16.19 -3.48 21.14
N TYR A 636 15.61 -2.42 21.72
CA TYR A 636 15.28 -1.19 21.00
C TYR A 636 16.52 -0.49 20.43
N GLU A 637 17.59 -0.35 21.21
CA GLU A 637 18.81 0.32 20.75
C GLU A 637 19.54 -0.51 19.69
N GLY A 638 19.72 -1.81 19.93
CA GLY A 638 20.47 -2.66 19.01
C GLY A 638 19.73 -3.01 17.70
N LEU A 639 18.43 -2.71 17.63
CA LEU A 639 17.63 -2.89 16.42
C LEU A 639 17.20 -1.53 15.88
N VAL A 640 16.30 -0.82 16.55
CA VAL A 640 15.61 0.36 15.99
C VAL A 640 16.52 1.57 15.85
N ARG A 641 17.39 1.83 16.85
CA ARG A 641 18.33 2.97 16.79
C ARG A 641 19.44 2.71 15.78
N ASP A 642 19.99 1.51 15.77
CA ASP A 642 20.94 1.04 14.75
C ASP A 642 20.32 1.04 13.35
N TRP A 643 18.98 0.94 13.26
CA TRP A 643 18.25 1.07 12.00
C TRP A 643 18.01 2.51 11.51
N GLY A 644 18.25 3.53 12.35
CA GLY A 644 17.91 4.91 12.03
C GLY A 644 16.42 5.15 11.75
N LEU A 645 15.53 4.26 12.23
CA LEU A 645 14.09 4.39 12.01
C LEU A 645 13.49 5.39 12.99
N THR A 646 12.63 6.27 12.49
CA THR A 646 11.83 7.18 13.32
C THR A 646 10.40 6.67 13.34
N LEU A 647 9.91 6.26 14.51
CA LEU A 647 8.56 5.71 14.64
C LEU A 647 7.59 6.75 15.21
N PRO A 648 6.35 6.81 14.72
CA PRO A 648 5.34 7.75 15.20
C PRO A 648 4.95 7.44 16.65
N GLU A 649 4.39 8.43 17.36
CA GLU A 649 3.99 8.28 18.77
C GLU A 649 2.89 7.23 18.99
N ALA A 650 2.11 6.91 17.96
CA ALA A 650 1.19 5.80 17.91
C ALA A 650 1.11 5.27 16.48
N GLY A 651 0.73 4.01 16.34
CA GLY A 651 0.72 3.36 15.04
C GLY A 651 0.57 1.85 15.17
N ARG A 652 1.00 1.16 14.13
CA ARG A 652 0.82 -0.28 13.96
C ARG A 652 2.14 -0.92 13.57
N ILE A 653 2.39 -2.12 14.08
CA ILE A 653 3.59 -2.89 13.79
C ILE A 653 3.14 -4.25 13.27
N GLN A 654 3.64 -4.64 12.11
CA GLN A 654 3.42 -5.97 11.57
C GLN A 654 4.66 -6.81 11.80
N VAL A 655 4.49 -7.99 12.37
CA VAL A 655 5.55 -8.98 12.55
C VAL A 655 5.20 -10.19 11.73
N VAL A 656 6.03 -10.53 10.75
CA VAL A 656 5.83 -11.65 9.84
C VAL A 656 7.00 -12.61 10.01
N ALA A 657 6.78 -13.69 10.74
CA ALA A 657 7.78 -14.73 10.96
C ALA A 657 7.62 -15.85 9.92
N MET A 658 8.58 -15.99 9.00
CA MET A 658 8.54 -17.05 7.98
C MET A 658 8.91 -18.44 8.54
N ASP A 659 9.22 -18.49 9.82
CA ASP A 659 9.56 -19.69 10.57
C ASP A 659 8.95 -19.57 11.97
N PHE A 660 8.07 -20.50 12.34
CA PHE A 660 7.27 -20.44 13.57
C PHE A 660 8.11 -20.53 14.84
N ASP A 661 9.32 -21.11 14.77
CA ASP A 661 10.26 -21.15 15.90
C ASP A 661 10.94 -19.79 16.12
N ARG A 662 10.76 -18.83 15.20
CA ARG A 662 11.35 -17.48 15.28
C ARG A 662 10.45 -16.54 16.07
N PHE A 663 10.95 -16.19 17.24
CA PHE A 663 10.28 -15.30 18.15
C PHE A 663 11.14 -14.09 18.51
N LEU A 664 10.68 -12.90 18.11
CA LEU A 664 11.23 -11.62 18.57
C LEU A 664 10.17 -10.92 19.45
N PRO A 665 10.45 -10.64 20.73
CA PRO A 665 9.46 -10.10 21.65
C PRO A 665 9.31 -8.57 21.51
N VAL A 666 8.78 -8.13 20.37
CA VAL A 666 8.60 -6.71 20.05
C VAL A 666 7.70 -5.98 21.05
N GLU A 667 6.82 -6.69 21.75
CA GLU A 667 5.96 -6.17 22.81
C GLU A 667 6.76 -5.50 23.94
N PHE A 668 7.95 -6.01 24.24
CA PHE A 668 8.80 -5.52 25.32
C PHE A 668 9.82 -4.49 24.88
N PHE A 669 9.87 -4.09 23.61
CA PHE A 669 10.78 -3.03 23.17
C PHE A 669 10.47 -1.76 23.95
N TYR A 670 11.53 -1.12 24.46
CA TYR A 670 11.43 0.02 25.36
C TYR A 670 12.15 1.25 24.80
N ASP A 671 11.37 2.25 24.38
CA ASP A 671 11.90 3.41 23.65
C ASP A 671 11.99 4.70 24.49
N ARG A 672 11.92 4.59 25.81
CA ARG A 672 12.11 5.71 26.76
C ARG A 672 13.52 5.70 27.35
N PRO A 673 13.93 6.73 28.11
CA PRO A 673 15.25 6.73 28.75
C PRO A 673 15.48 5.48 29.61
N GLU A 674 16.73 5.03 29.69
CA GLU A 674 17.12 3.91 30.54
C GLU A 674 16.72 4.20 32.00
N PRO A 675 15.90 3.34 32.64
CA PRO A 675 15.49 3.58 34.02
C PRO A 675 16.65 3.39 35.01
N ALA A 676 16.80 4.32 35.94
CA ALA A 676 17.75 4.23 37.06
C ALA A 676 17.38 3.12 38.06
N ASP A 677 18.33 2.73 38.91
CA ASP A 677 18.15 1.69 39.94
C ASP A 677 17.06 2.00 40.97
N ASP A 678 16.75 3.27 41.18
CA ASP A 678 15.70 3.76 42.08
C ASP A 678 14.46 4.28 41.33
N ALA A 679 14.38 4.04 40.00
CA ALA A 679 13.28 4.50 39.18
C ALA A 679 11.94 3.93 39.66
N LYS A 680 10.93 4.81 39.69
CA LYS A 680 9.56 4.49 40.12
C LYS A 680 8.64 4.28 38.92
N LEU A 681 7.57 3.52 39.08
CA LEU A 681 6.56 3.38 38.03
C LEU A 681 5.79 4.69 37.82
N CYS A 682 5.52 5.05 36.57
CA CYS A 682 4.69 6.20 36.23
C CYS A 682 3.20 5.93 36.53
N LEU A 683 2.72 6.40 37.69
CA LEU A 683 1.31 6.26 38.07
C LEU A 683 0.38 7.13 37.20
N HIS A 684 0.83 8.29 36.76
CA HIS A 684 0.05 9.21 35.90
C HIS A 684 -0.46 8.53 34.62
N THR A 685 0.35 7.66 34.02
CA THR A 685 -0.06 6.88 32.84
C THR A 685 -1.15 5.86 33.19
N LEU A 686 -1.03 5.17 34.33
CA LEU A 686 -1.99 4.17 34.75
C LEU A 686 -3.33 4.82 35.13
N GLU A 687 -3.29 5.94 35.85
CA GLU A 687 -4.46 6.74 36.21
C GLU A 687 -5.21 7.23 34.96
N ALA A 688 -4.51 7.80 33.97
CA ALA A 688 -5.12 8.22 32.71
C ALA A 688 -5.83 7.05 31.99
N TRP A 689 -5.23 5.85 31.98
CA TRP A 689 -5.84 4.66 31.39
C TRP A 689 -7.07 4.17 32.17
N ARG A 690 -7.07 4.21 33.51
CA ARG A 690 -8.26 3.91 34.34
C ARG A 690 -9.40 4.86 34.02
N ASP A 691 -9.08 6.13 33.79
CA ASP A 691 -10.02 7.18 33.40
C ASP A 691 -10.40 7.15 31.90
N GLY A 692 -9.90 6.17 31.14
CA GLY A 692 -10.26 5.95 29.74
C GLY A 692 -9.66 6.94 28.74
N HIS A 693 -8.56 7.63 29.07
CA HIS A 693 -7.89 8.59 28.19
C HIS A 693 -6.35 8.39 28.12
N ASP A 694 -5.67 9.15 27.26
CA ASP A 694 -4.20 9.12 27.14
C ASP A 694 -3.57 10.31 27.89
N CYS A 695 -2.50 10.06 28.63
CA CYS A 695 -1.79 11.05 29.44
C CYS A 695 -0.97 12.07 28.62
N ARG A 696 -0.97 12.03 27.27
CA ARG A 696 -0.15 12.88 26.39
C ARG A 696 -0.22 14.37 26.71
N ALA A 697 -1.43 14.91 26.84
CA ALA A 697 -1.62 16.35 27.01
C ALA A 697 -1.09 16.87 28.36
N THR A 698 -0.87 15.97 29.31
CA THR A 698 -0.48 16.27 30.69
C THR A 698 0.79 15.53 31.09
N CYS A 699 1.54 14.98 30.13
CA CYS A 699 2.69 14.13 30.39
C CYS A 699 3.89 14.98 30.86
N PRO A 700 4.44 14.74 32.07
CA PRO A 700 5.71 15.34 32.44
C PRO A 700 6.82 14.78 31.55
N GLU A 701 7.88 15.56 31.28
CA GLU A 701 8.98 15.10 30.42
C GLU A 701 9.57 13.77 30.94
N PRO A 702 9.77 12.79 30.05
CA PRO A 702 10.28 11.47 30.45
C PRO A 702 11.75 11.57 30.87
N GLY A 703 12.07 11.06 32.06
CA GLY A 703 13.42 10.99 32.62
C GLY A 703 13.76 9.60 33.17
N SER A 704 15.04 9.34 33.44
CA SER A 704 15.52 8.04 33.95
C SER A 704 14.99 7.66 35.33
N SER A 705 14.44 8.61 36.11
CA SER A 705 13.84 8.36 37.42
C SER A 705 12.47 7.69 37.37
N VAL A 706 11.90 7.49 36.17
CA VAL A 706 10.55 6.95 35.99
C VAL A 706 10.52 5.86 34.92
N ILE A 707 9.90 4.72 35.25
CA ILE A 707 9.55 3.67 34.28
C ILE A 707 8.18 4.03 33.70
N CYS A 708 8.17 4.52 32.46
CA CYS A 708 6.92 4.86 31.77
C CYS A 708 6.31 3.62 31.08
N PRO A 709 5.07 3.20 31.41
CA PRO A 709 4.39 2.09 30.73
C PRO A 709 4.24 2.31 29.21
N ARG A 710 4.05 3.56 28.75
CA ARG A 710 3.98 3.88 27.30
C ARG A 710 5.29 3.64 26.54
N GLY A 711 6.40 3.42 27.25
CA GLY A 711 7.67 3.04 26.62
C GLY A 711 7.65 1.63 26.05
N PHE A 712 6.82 0.74 26.59
CA PHE A 712 6.64 -0.60 26.04
C PHE A 712 5.77 -0.57 24.80
N TRP A 713 6.28 -1.11 23.70
CA TRP A 713 5.56 -1.14 22.42
C TRP A 713 4.22 -1.89 22.51
N GLY A 714 4.15 -2.97 23.28
CA GLY A 714 2.90 -3.73 23.50
C GLY A 714 1.79 -2.95 24.23
N LEU A 715 2.12 -1.81 24.84
CA LEU A 715 1.16 -0.91 25.49
C LEU A 715 0.92 0.38 24.68
N ARG A 716 1.63 0.56 23.57
CA ARG A 716 1.58 1.79 22.76
C ARG A 716 1.04 1.53 21.35
N TYR A 717 1.49 0.47 20.69
CA TYR A 717 1.17 0.12 19.32
C TYR A 717 0.18 -1.04 19.26
N VAL A 718 -0.62 -1.07 18.20
CA VAL A 718 -1.27 -2.31 17.76
C VAL A 718 -0.20 -3.17 17.09
N ILE A 719 -0.04 -4.40 17.56
CA ILE A 719 0.95 -5.34 17.04
C ILE A 719 0.20 -6.50 16.41
N GLU A 720 0.43 -6.70 15.12
CA GLU A 720 -0.09 -7.79 14.31
C GLU A 720 1.01 -8.85 14.12
N ARG A 721 0.70 -10.13 14.34
CA ARG A 721 1.69 -11.22 14.15
C ARG A 721 1.18 -12.28 13.17
N HIS A 722 2.04 -12.67 12.25
CA HIS A 722 1.86 -13.81 11.35
C HIS A 722 3.05 -14.77 11.47
N THR A 723 2.81 -16.06 11.41
CA THR A 723 3.83 -17.12 11.56
C THR A 723 3.59 -18.23 10.52
N PHE A 724 4.65 -18.70 9.86
CA PHE A 724 4.64 -19.76 8.83
C PHE A 724 5.49 -20.98 9.22
N ASP A 725 5.25 -22.17 8.64
CA ASP A 725 5.96 -23.42 8.97
C ASP A 725 6.78 -23.96 7.78
N PRO A 726 8.10 -23.67 7.72
CA PRO A 726 8.94 -23.98 6.57
C PRO A 726 9.17 -25.48 6.34
N SER A 727 8.89 -26.34 7.33
CA SER A 727 9.09 -27.80 7.22
C SER A 727 7.99 -28.51 6.40
N LYS A 728 6.87 -27.83 6.17
CA LYS A 728 5.73 -28.32 5.39
C LYS A 728 5.42 -27.49 4.15
N ASP A 729 6.07 -26.33 4.01
CA ASP A 729 5.89 -25.38 2.89
C ASP A 729 6.86 -25.60 1.69
N ARG A 730 7.82 -26.53 1.79
CA ARG A 730 8.78 -26.83 0.71
C ARG A 730 8.27 -27.94 -0.22
N GLY A 731 7.42 -27.59 -1.20
CA GLY A 731 7.35 -28.34 -2.47
C GLY A 731 6.02 -28.96 -2.90
N GLN A 732 4.94 -28.84 -2.14
CA GLN A 732 3.57 -29.09 -2.61
C GLN A 732 2.64 -28.04 -1.99
N VAL A 733 2.35 -26.98 -2.75
CA VAL A 733 1.61 -25.80 -2.26
C VAL A 733 0.08 -26.03 -2.23
N GLY A 734 -0.38 -27.23 -2.62
CA GLY A 734 -1.80 -27.51 -2.83
C GLY A 734 -2.70 -27.56 -1.59
N ASP A 735 -2.14 -27.67 -0.37
CA ASP A 735 -2.98 -27.95 0.82
C ASP A 735 -2.64 -27.13 2.09
N TYR A 736 -1.56 -26.35 2.11
CA TYR A 736 -1.09 -25.71 3.36
C TYR A 736 -0.64 -24.24 3.24
N GLN A 737 -1.10 -23.53 2.21
CA GLN A 737 -1.33 -22.09 2.41
C GLN A 737 -2.26 -21.97 3.63
N LEU A 738 -2.11 -20.94 4.48
CA LEU A 738 -3.26 -20.52 5.27
C LEU A 738 -4.36 -20.17 4.26
N ILE A 739 -5.22 -21.15 3.95
CA ILE A 739 -6.30 -21.05 2.96
C ILE A 739 -7.09 -19.77 3.28
N PRO A 740 -7.54 -19.05 2.25
CA PRO A 740 -7.89 -17.64 2.31
C PRO A 740 -8.79 -17.30 3.50
N GLU A 741 -8.52 -16.17 4.15
CA GLU A 741 -9.59 -15.39 4.78
C GLU A 741 -10.46 -14.88 3.63
N SER A 742 -11.26 -15.77 3.00
CA SER A 742 -12.00 -15.44 1.79
C SER A 742 -12.86 -14.19 2.04
N PRO A 743 -12.64 -13.09 1.31
CA PRO A 743 -13.64 -12.05 1.23
C PRO A 743 -14.77 -12.60 0.36
N VAL A 744 -15.80 -13.18 0.99
CA VAL A 744 -17.11 -13.15 0.34
C VAL A 744 -17.52 -11.69 0.38
N ALA A 745 -17.48 -11.02 -0.79
CA ALA A 745 -17.96 -9.67 -0.97
C ALA A 745 -19.25 -9.46 -0.14
N GLY A 746 -19.17 -8.59 0.88
CA GLY A 746 -20.29 -8.26 1.77
C GLY A 746 -20.37 -8.96 3.14
N ARG A 747 -19.37 -9.77 3.59
CA ARG A 747 -19.38 -10.40 4.93
C ARG A 747 -18.08 -10.20 5.74
N GLN A 748 -17.62 -8.95 5.88
CA GLN A 748 -16.31 -8.59 6.47
C GLN A 748 -16.31 -8.26 7.99
N ARG A 749 -17.42 -8.49 8.71
CA ARG A 749 -17.52 -8.17 10.14
C ARG A 749 -17.65 -9.44 10.99
N LEU A 750 -16.89 -9.51 12.07
CA LEU A 750 -17.06 -10.56 13.08
C LEU A 750 -18.03 -10.07 14.16
N ASN A 751 -19.00 -10.90 14.50
CA ASN A 751 -19.75 -10.74 15.74
C ASN A 751 -19.21 -11.77 16.76
N PRO A 752 -18.13 -11.46 17.51
CA PRO A 752 -17.49 -12.42 18.41
C PRO A 752 -18.36 -12.79 19.62
N LEU A 753 -19.44 -12.06 19.89
CA LEU A 753 -20.35 -12.30 21.00
C LEU A 753 -21.69 -12.92 20.55
N HIS A 754 -21.71 -13.55 19.37
CA HIS A 754 -22.89 -14.25 18.89
C HIS A 754 -23.08 -15.61 19.58
N SER A 755 -22.01 -16.41 19.63
CA SER A 755 -21.99 -17.74 20.23
C SER A 755 -20.59 -18.11 20.70
N ALA A 756 -20.48 -18.92 21.76
CA ALA A 756 -19.18 -19.31 22.30
C ALA A 756 -19.10 -20.76 22.77
N VAL A 757 -17.91 -21.36 22.65
CA VAL A 757 -17.57 -22.62 23.31
C VAL A 757 -16.40 -22.37 24.26
N PHE A 758 -16.56 -22.83 25.50
CA PHE A 758 -15.60 -22.67 26.59
C PHE A 758 -15.08 -24.02 27.06
N ALA A 759 -13.76 -24.12 27.21
CA ALA A 759 -13.11 -25.24 27.89
C ALA A 759 -11.93 -24.74 28.73
N ALA A 760 -11.71 -25.40 29.85
CA ALA A 760 -10.62 -25.07 30.76
C ALA A 760 -10.14 -26.33 31.48
N SER A 761 -8.84 -26.44 31.76
CA SER A 761 -8.31 -27.49 32.66
C SER A 761 -8.84 -27.28 34.08
N LYS A 762 -9.08 -28.38 34.82
CA LYS A 762 -9.37 -28.32 36.26
C LYS A 762 -8.26 -27.64 37.08
N LYS A 763 -7.02 -27.59 36.55
CA LYS A 763 -5.89 -26.91 37.18
C LYS A 763 -6.07 -25.38 37.27
N VAL A 764 -7.00 -24.80 36.52
CA VAL A 764 -7.34 -23.37 36.62
C VAL A 764 -7.88 -23.03 38.02
N ASP A 765 -8.64 -23.93 38.63
CA ASP A 765 -9.25 -23.76 39.96
C ASP A 765 -8.37 -24.29 41.11
N ILE A 766 -7.07 -24.54 40.86
CA ILE A 766 -6.17 -25.19 41.84
C ILE A 766 -6.05 -24.40 43.16
N THR A 767 -6.32 -23.10 43.14
CA THR A 767 -6.32 -22.22 44.32
C THR A 767 -7.64 -22.25 45.10
N GLY A 768 -8.59 -23.12 44.73
CA GLY A 768 -9.90 -23.28 45.39
C GLY A 768 -10.95 -22.22 45.03
N GLN A 769 -10.62 -21.29 44.12
CA GLN A 769 -11.58 -20.33 43.57
C GLN A 769 -12.26 -20.93 42.33
N PRO A 770 -13.59 -20.77 42.16
CA PRO A 770 -14.32 -21.32 41.02
C PRO A 770 -14.18 -20.43 39.77
N LEU A 771 -12.93 -20.24 39.31
CA LEU A 771 -12.57 -19.33 38.22
C LEU A 771 -13.14 -19.81 36.88
N ARG A 772 -13.17 -21.12 36.64
CA ARG A 772 -13.81 -21.71 35.46
C ARG A 772 -15.29 -21.35 35.37
N ASP A 773 -16.00 -21.42 36.50
CA ASP A 773 -17.42 -21.07 36.56
C ASP A 773 -17.63 -19.55 36.42
N ALA A 774 -16.69 -18.72 36.90
CA ALA A 774 -16.74 -17.27 36.74
C ALA A 774 -16.60 -16.83 35.27
N VAL A 775 -15.69 -17.44 34.50
CA VAL A 775 -15.55 -17.20 33.05
C VAL A 775 -16.81 -17.65 32.32
N MET A 776 -17.30 -18.86 32.60
CA MET A 776 -18.53 -19.40 32.00
C MET A 776 -19.73 -18.48 32.27
N LYS A 777 -19.87 -17.99 33.51
CA LYS A 777 -20.93 -17.05 33.88
C LYS A 777 -20.81 -15.75 33.09
N THR A 778 -19.59 -15.19 32.96
CA THR A 778 -19.36 -13.95 32.21
C THR A 778 -19.74 -14.10 30.73
N LEU A 779 -19.41 -15.24 30.12
CA LEU A 779 -19.83 -15.57 28.75
C LEU A 779 -21.36 -15.68 28.66
N ALA A 780 -22.01 -16.41 29.58
CA ALA A 780 -23.45 -16.58 29.59
C ALA A 780 -24.21 -15.27 29.82
N ASP A 781 -23.69 -14.38 30.69
CA ASP A 781 -24.28 -13.07 30.98
C ASP A 781 -24.24 -12.13 29.75
N LEU A 782 -23.20 -12.24 28.91
CA LEU A 782 -22.97 -11.35 27.76
C LEU A 782 -23.51 -11.89 26.43
N ILE A 783 -23.49 -13.22 26.22
CA ILE A 783 -23.88 -13.88 24.97
C ILE A 783 -25.28 -14.51 25.08
N GLY A 784 -25.67 -14.94 26.28
CA GLY A 784 -26.94 -15.63 26.52
C GLY A 784 -26.88 -17.14 26.26
N PRO A 785 -27.92 -17.77 25.68
CA PRO A 785 -28.07 -19.23 25.67
C PRO A 785 -27.13 -19.94 24.68
N GLN A 786 -26.48 -19.23 23.76
CA GLN A 786 -25.58 -19.81 22.74
C GLN A 786 -24.14 -20.00 23.26
N VAL A 787 -24.01 -20.47 24.50
CA VAL A 787 -22.73 -20.74 25.15
C VAL A 787 -22.67 -22.20 25.59
N GLY A 788 -21.62 -22.91 25.17
CA GLY A 788 -21.37 -24.30 25.54
C GLY A 788 -20.12 -24.45 26.37
N ARG A 789 -20.13 -25.44 27.26
CA ARG A 789 -18.95 -25.89 28.00
C ARG A 789 -18.60 -27.32 27.57
N ALA A 790 -17.31 -27.59 27.44
CA ALA A 790 -16.77 -28.93 27.20
C ALA A 790 -15.72 -29.30 28.27
N GLU A 791 -15.79 -30.53 28.76
CA GLU A 791 -14.83 -31.12 29.70
C GLU A 791 -13.92 -32.15 29.02
N THR A 792 -14.25 -32.59 27.81
CA THR A 792 -13.42 -33.50 26.98
C THR A 792 -13.28 -32.97 25.54
N TRP A 793 -12.29 -33.47 24.80
CA TRP A 793 -12.09 -33.08 23.40
C TRP A 793 -13.15 -33.63 22.43
N ASP A 794 -13.81 -34.74 22.80
CA ASP A 794 -14.97 -35.23 22.04
C ASP A 794 -16.19 -34.33 22.27
N GLU A 795 -16.47 -33.95 23.52
CA GLU A 795 -17.49 -32.95 23.82
C GLU A 795 -17.19 -31.61 23.14
N TRP A 796 -15.91 -31.20 23.10
CA TRP A 796 -15.50 -29.97 22.41
C TRP A 796 -15.92 -29.98 20.94
N LYS A 797 -15.62 -31.06 20.19
CA LYS A 797 -16.03 -31.19 18.79
C LYS A 797 -17.55 -31.15 18.63
N ASP A 798 -18.27 -31.86 19.50
CA ASP A 798 -19.72 -31.89 19.46
C ASP A 798 -20.29 -30.48 19.70
N ARG A 799 -19.76 -29.74 20.67
CA ARG A 799 -20.13 -28.34 20.93
C ARG A 799 -19.79 -27.41 19.78
N VAL A 800 -18.61 -27.53 19.17
CA VAL A 800 -18.23 -26.72 18.01
C VAL A 800 -19.21 -26.94 16.86
N ARG A 801 -19.61 -28.19 16.61
CA ARG A 801 -20.61 -28.54 15.57
C ARG A 801 -22.01 -28.04 15.89
N GLU A 802 -22.46 -28.21 17.13
CA GLU A 802 -23.81 -27.84 17.59
C GLU A 802 -24.00 -26.32 17.66
N ILE A 803 -23.06 -25.63 18.31
CA ILE A 803 -23.17 -24.21 18.67
C ILE A 803 -22.69 -23.31 17.53
N LYS A 804 -21.78 -23.81 16.68
CA LYS A 804 -21.17 -23.02 15.59
C LYS A 804 -20.57 -21.71 16.14
N PRO A 805 -19.59 -21.81 17.06
CA PRO A 805 -19.10 -20.68 17.83
C PRO A 805 -18.54 -19.56 16.95
N SER A 806 -18.85 -18.32 17.29
CA SER A 806 -18.08 -17.13 16.85
C SER A 806 -16.85 -16.87 17.74
N LEU A 807 -16.81 -17.49 18.92
CA LEU A 807 -15.76 -17.35 19.92
C LEU A 807 -15.40 -18.70 20.54
N LEU A 808 -14.11 -19.04 20.52
CA LEU A 808 -13.56 -20.21 21.19
C LEU A 808 -12.70 -19.73 22.36
N MET A 809 -13.07 -20.10 23.59
CA MET A 809 -12.39 -19.67 24.81
C MET A 809 -11.76 -20.90 25.48
N LEU A 810 -10.44 -21.03 25.39
CA LEU A 810 -9.68 -22.13 25.96
C LEU A 810 -8.74 -21.63 27.05
N LEU A 811 -8.83 -22.22 28.24
CA LEU A 811 -7.87 -22.07 29.33
C LEU A 811 -7.19 -23.42 29.62
N PRO A 812 -6.36 -23.93 28.67
CA PRO A 812 -5.79 -25.26 28.78
C PRO A 812 -4.60 -25.29 29.73
N HIS A 813 -4.19 -26.50 30.10
CA HIS A 813 -2.85 -26.74 30.62
C HIS A 813 -1.97 -27.34 29.51
N THR A 814 -0.77 -26.80 29.28
CA THR A 814 0.13 -27.24 28.22
C THR A 814 1.34 -28.00 28.78
N PHE A 815 1.79 -29.02 28.06
CA PHE A 815 2.89 -29.90 28.46
C PHE A 815 3.50 -30.62 27.25
N LEU A 816 4.68 -31.21 27.41
CA LEU A 816 5.20 -32.24 26.52
C LEU A 816 4.67 -33.59 26.97
N ASP A 817 4.07 -34.36 26.06
CA ASP A 817 3.67 -35.73 26.35
C ASP A 817 4.88 -36.67 26.47
N ASP A 818 4.63 -37.95 26.74
CA ASP A 818 5.68 -38.98 26.91
C ASP A 818 6.54 -39.21 25.64
N MET A 819 6.19 -38.61 24.51
CA MET A 819 6.93 -38.66 23.24
C MET A 819 7.53 -37.31 22.86
N ASP A 820 7.70 -36.40 23.83
CA ASP A 820 8.23 -35.05 23.64
C ASP A 820 7.40 -34.22 22.62
N MET A 821 6.09 -34.50 22.52
CA MET A 821 5.18 -33.75 21.65
C MET A 821 4.36 -32.74 22.44
N ALA A 822 4.25 -31.52 21.92
CA ALA A 822 3.41 -30.48 22.50
C ALA A 822 1.92 -30.91 22.55
N ALA A 823 1.35 -30.91 23.75
CA ALA A 823 -0.03 -31.29 24.04
C ALA A 823 -0.72 -30.29 24.97
N MET A 824 -2.06 -30.29 24.92
CA MET A 824 -2.94 -29.49 25.77
C MET A 824 -3.98 -30.33 26.49
N GLU A 825 -4.28 -29.94 27.72
CA GLU A 825 -5.23 -30.58 28.61
C GLU A 825 -6.41 -29.65 28.90
N ILE A 826 -7.65 -30.16 28.79
CA ILE A 826 -8.88 -29.55 29.29
C ILE A 826 -9.59 -30.51 30.26
N GLY A 827 -10.53 -29.98 31.05
CA GLY A 827 -11.29 -30.78 32.02
C GLY A 827 -10.39 -31.55 32.98
N ASP A 828 -10.62 -32.85 33.09
CA ASP A 828 -9.84 -33.76 33.96
C ASP A 828 -8.91 -34.64 33.12
N ASN A 829 -7.69 -34.15 32.87
CA ASN A 829 -6.67 -34.89 32.13
C ASN A 829 -7.08 -35.29 30.68
N ALA A 830 -7.98 -34.54 30.03
CA ALA A 830 -8.35 -34.78 28.64
C ALA A 830 -7.31 -34.11 27.72
N GLN A 831 -6.44 -34.91 27.11
CA GLN A 831 -5.26 -34.44 26.38
C GLN A 831 -5.46 -34.47 24.85
N ILE A 832 -4.93 -33.48 24.16
CA ILE A 832 -4.84 -33.45 22.69
C ILE A 832 -3.47 -32.94 22.25
N LYS A 833 -2.97 -33.48 21.14
CA LYS A 833 -1.72 -33.03 20.52
C LYS A 833 -1.98 -31.84 19.60
N ALA A 834 -1.05 -30.89 19.57
CA ALA A 834 -1.08 -29.76 18.63
C ALA A 834 -1.32 -30.23 17.17
N LEU A 835 -0.61 -31.31 16.80
CA LEU A 835 -0.68 -31.90 15.46
C LEU A 835 -2.08 -32.42 15.11
N THR A 836 -2.90 -32.83 16.09
CA THR A 836 -4.25 -33.34 15.84
C THR A 836 -5.21 -32.21 15.43
N ILE A 837 -5.08 -31.02 16.03
CA ILE A 837 -5.92 -29.85 15.72
C ILE A 837 -5.57 -29.30 14.32
N GLY A 838 -4.29 -29.35 13.95
CA GLY A 838 -3.79 -28.76 12.70
C GLY A 838 -3.85 -29.66 11.46
N LYS A 839 -4.55 -30.80 11.49
CA LYS A 839 -4.81 -31.61 10.29
C LYS A 839 -5.87 -30.94 9.43
N GLU A 840 -5.76 -30.99 8.10
CA GLU A 840 -6.79 -30.47 7.18
C GLU A 840 -8.21 -30.96 7.52
N THR A 841 -8.32 -32.22 7.97
CA THR A 841 -9.59 -32.86 8.35
C THR A 841 -10.10 -32.48 9.74
N ALA A 842 -9.34 -31.70 10.51
CA ALA A 842 -9.63 -31.34 11.90
C ALA A 842 -10.36 -29.99 12.05
N THR A 843 -11.01 -29.50 10.99
CA THR A 843 -11.91 -28.33 11.05
C THR A 843 -13.01 -28.47 12.12
N GLU A 844 -13.36 -29.70 12.49
CA GLU A 844 -14.29 -30.03 13.58
C GLU A 844 -13.90 -29.48 14.96
N TYR A 845 -12.63 -29.10 15.19
CA TYR A 845 -12.17 -28.49 16.43
C TYR A 845 -12.29 -26.96 16.46
N VAL A 846 -12.46 -26.30 15.31
CA VAL A 846 -12.39 -24.83 15.21
C VAL A 846 -13.58 -24.27 14.44
N ARG A 847 -13.73 -24.65 13.17
CA ARG A 847 -14.76 -24.10 12.26
C ARG A 847 -15.42 -25.25 11.50
N PRO A 848 -16.64 -25.67 11.88
CA PRO A 848 -17.23 -26.91 11.34
C PRO A 848 -17.66 -26.82 9.86
N SER A 849 -17.72 -25.61 9.28
CA SER A 849 -17.99 -25.40 7.86
C SER A 849 -17.41 -24.07 7.40
N GLU A 850 -16.86 -24.04 6.18
CA GLU A 850 -16.37 -22.83 5.53
C GLU A 850 -17.48 -21.80 5.22
N SER A 851 -18.75 -22.22 5.21
CA SER A 851 -19.88 -21.31 5.02
C SER A 851 -20.17 -20.40 6.22
N LEU A 852 -19.65 -20.74 7.41
CA LEU A 852 -19.83 -19.97 8.65
C LEU A 852 -18.70 -18.95 8.80
N PRO A 853 -18.89 -17.78 9.43
CA PRO A 853 -17.80 -16.87 9.76
C PRO A 853 -16.69 -17.56 10.58
N PRO A 854 -15.41 -17.19 10.39
CA PRO A 854 -14.32 -17.76 11.20
C PRO A 854 -14.38 -17.26 12.65
N PRO A 855 -14.15 -18.12 13.66
CA PRO A 855 -14.20 -17.71 15.07
C PRO A 855 -12.93 -17.00 15.53
N ILE A 856 -13.04 -16.16 16.56
CA ILE A 856 -11.90 -15.70 17.35
C ILE A 856 -11.54 -16.76 18.39
N VAL A 857 -10.26 -17.09 18.53
CA VAL A 857 -9.76 -18.06 19.51
C VAL A 857 -8.98 -17.34 20.60
N PHE A 858 -9.35 -17.56 21.86
CA PHE A 858 -8.55 -17.20 23.03
C PHE A 858 -7.91 -18.48 23.57
N LEU A 859 -6.58 -18.56 23.48
CA LEU A 859 -5.78 -19.67 23.96
C LEU A 859 -4.93 -19.20 25.15
N LEU A 860 -5.53 -19.22 26.33
CA LEU A 860 -4.96 -18.61 27.54
C LEU A 860 -4.52 -19.71 28.53
N GLY A 861 -3.35 -20.29 28.29
CA GLY A 861 -2.90 -21.50 28.99
C GLY A 861 -2.00 -21.27 30.22
N CYS A 862 -2.07 -22.23 31.16
CA CYS A 862 -1.27 -22.25 32.38
C CYS A 862 -0.21 -23.34 32.36
N GLU A 863 1.06 -22.96 32.38
CA GLU A 863 2.16 -23.92 32.51
C GLU A 863 2.52 -24.16 33.98
N THR A 864 2.31 -25.39 34.44
CA THR A 864 2.92 -25.95 35.65
C THR A 864 3.53 -27.31 35.31
N GLY A 865 4.72 -27.35 34.69
CA GLY A 865 5.55 -28.57 34.76
C GLY A 865 6.54 -28.89 33.64
N ALA A 866 6.34 -28.47 32.39
CA ALA A 866 7.26 -28.84 31.30
C ALA A 866 8.14 -27.65 30.92
N LYS A 867 9.46 -27.85 30.83
CA LYS A 867 10.34 -26.91 30.14
C LYS A 867 10.03 -26.98 28.64
N ASP A 868 10.03 -25.82 27.99
CA ASP A 868 10.22 -25.66 26.53
C ASP A 868 9.01 -25.83 25.57
N VAL A 869 7.75 -25.76 26.03
CA VAL A 869 6.59 -25.67 25.10
C VAL A 869 6.07 -24.24 25.02
N SER A 870 6.40 -23.49 23.97
CA SER A 870 5.74 -22.20 23.71
C SER A 870 4.27 -22.43 23.30
N LEU A 871 3.35 -21.60 23.81
CA LEU A 871 1.97 -21.56 23.31
C LEU A 871 1.89 -21.19 21.82
N ASP A 872 2.93 -20.55 21.28
CA ASP A 872 3.08 -20.28 19.85
C ASP A 872 3.01 -21.57 19.01
N ASN A 873 3.42 -22.72 19.56
CA ASN A 873 3.33 -24.03 18.91
C ASN A 873 1.88 -24.48 18.62
N PHE A 874 0.90 -23.90 19.31
CA PHE A 874 -0.52 -24.17 19.12
C PHE A 874 -1.21 -23.14 18.22
N VAL A 875 -0.64 -21.93 18.04
CA VAL A 875 -1.20 -20.87 17.20
C VAL A 875 -1.36 -21.33 15.75
N ALA A 876 -0.29 -21.85 15.15
CA ALA A 876 -0.30 -22.28 13.76
C ALA A 876 -1.36 -23.37 13.46
N PRO A 877 -1.53 -24.42 14.30
CA PRO A 877 -2.64 -25.36 14.19
C PRO A 877 -4.05 -24.71 14.16
N PHE A 878 -4.36 -23.78 15.07
CA PHE A 878 -5.68 -23.11 15.09
C PHE A 878 -5.90 -22.20 13.87
N ARG A 879 -4.85 -21.49 13.43
CA ARG A 879 -4.90 -20.66 12.21
C ARG A 879 -5.10 -21.51 10.96
N ARG A 880 -4.40 -22.66 10.86
CA ARG A 880 -4.64 -23.66 9.79
C ARG A 880 -6.08 -24.17 9.78
N ALA A 881 -6.64 -24.40 10.96
CA ALA A 881 -8.04 -24.79 11.15
C ALA A 881 -9.06 -23.63 11.02
N LYS A 882 -8.67 -22.49 10.42
CA LYS A 882 -9.55 -21.36 10.03
C LYS A 882 -10.08 -20.49 11.17
N ALA A 883 -9.33 -20.36 12.26
CA ALA A 883 -9.56 -19.27 13.21
C ALA A 883 -9.27 -17.91 12.56
N ALA A 884 -10.12 -16.91 12.80
CA ALA A 884 -9.92 -15.54 12.32
C ALA A 884 -8.71 -14.87 13.00
N LEU A 885 -8.54 -15.15 14.29
CA LEU A 885 -7.51 -14.59 15.17
C LEU A 885 -7.23 -15.60 16.29
N VAL A 886 -6.00 -15.60 16.79
CA VAL A 886 -5.62 -16.34 18.01
C VAL A 886 -4.97 -15.37 19.00
N VAL A 887 -5.59 -15.19 20.16
CA VAL A 887 -5.00 -14.48 21.29
C VAL A 887 -4.31 -15.48 22.20
N THR A 888 -3.05 -15.24 22.52
CA THR A 888 -2.22 -16.15 23.33
C THR A 888 -1.32 -15.36 24.29
N THR A 889 -0.52 -16.06 25.08
CA THR A 889 0.47 -15.48 25.99
C THR A 889 1.90 -15.89 25.62
N LEU A 890 2.82 -14.92 25.60
CA LEU A 890 4.25 -15.07 25.29
C LEU A 890 5.05 -15.84 26.36
N SER A 891 4.42 -16.14 27.49
CA SER A 891 5.02 -16.86 28.62
C SER A 891 3.94 -17.57 29.42
N LYS A 892 4.36 -18.31 30.46
CA LYS A 892 3.46 -18.95 31.43
C LYS A 892 2.51 -17.93 32.07
N VAL A 893 1.19 -18.19 32.02
CA VAL A 893 0.19 -17.40 32.74
C VAL A 893 -0.69 -18.30 33.61
N LEU A 894 -0.77 -18.04 34.91
CA LEU A 894 -1.51 -18.89 35.85
C LEU A 894 -3.02 -18.83 35.66
N GLY A 895 -3.76 -19.84 36.12
CA GLY A 895 -5.22 -19.94 35.91
C GLY A 895 -5.97 -18.76 36.49
N ARG A 896 -5.53 -18.31 37.67
CA ARG A 896 -6.03 -17.10 38.33
C ARG A 896 -5.72 -15.78 37.64
N HIS A 897 -4.85 -15.76 36.63
CA HIS A 897 -4.62 -14.60 35.77
C HIS A 897 -5.28 -14.80 34.40
N ALA A 898 -5.24 -16.02 33.85
CA ALA A 898 -5.88 -16.37 32.58
C ALA A 898 -7.39 -16.16 32.60
N ALA A 899 -8.06 -16.51 33.71
CA ALA A 899 -9.51 -16.29 33.87
C ALA A 899 -9.90 -14.79 33.89
N PRO A 900 -9.28 -13.92 34.72
CA PRO A 900 -9.52 -12.48 34.65
C PRO A 900 -9.20 -11.86 33.28
N VAL A 901 -8.12 -12.29 32.62
CA VAL A 901 -7.80 -11.85 31.24
C VAL A 901 -8.93 -12.22 30.29
N ALA A 902 -9.41 -13.47 30.33
CA ALA A 902 -10.53 -13.93 29.53
C ALA A 902 -11.79 -13.07 29.77
N GLN A 903 -12.13 -12.80 31.04
CA GLN A 903 -13.26 -11.96 31.39
C GLN A 903 -13.10 -10.52 30.87
N ALA A 904 -11.91 -9.93 31.02
CA ALA A 904 -11.63 -8.57 30.57
C ALA A 904 -11.75 -8.44 29.05
N PHE A 905 -11.32 -9.45 28.28
CA PHE A 905 -11.52 -9.46 26.84
C PHE A 905 -13.00 -9.52 26.45
N VAL A 906 -13.77 -10.44 27.02
CA VAL A 906 -15.21 -10.57 26.68
C VAL A 906 -15.98 -9.30 27.07
N GLN A 907 -15.65 -8.70 28.22
CA GLN A 907 -16.22 -7.41 28.64
C GLN A 907 -15.83 -6.28 27.68
N ALA A 908 -14.55 -6.14 27.32
CA ALA A 908 -14.10 -5.11 26.39
C ALA A 908 -14.72 -5.27 24.99
N LEU A 909 -14.83 -6.50 24.49
CA LEU A 909 -15.53 -6.79 23.24
C LEU A 909 -16.98 -6.30 23.28
N SER A 910 -17.68 -6.51 24.41
CA SER A 910 -19.06 -6.04 24.59
C SER A 910 -19.15 -4.52 24.70
N GLU A 911 -18.39 -3.91 25.61
CA GLU A 911 -18.40 -2.48 25.91
C GLU A 911 -17.97 -1.63 24.71
N MET A 912 -16.93 -2.06 24.00
CA MET A 912 -16.38 -1.32 22.86
C MET A 912 -17.19 -1.59 21.60
N GLY A 913 -17.61 -2.84 21.35
CA GLY A 913 -18.49 -3.18 20.23
C GLY A 913 -19.85 -2.48 20.30
N ALA A 914 -20.37 -2.23 21.51
CA ALA A 914 -21.58 -1.44 21.71
C ALA A 914 -21.46 0.02 21.24
N LYS A 915 -20.24 0.56 21.09
CA LYS A 915 -20.00 1.94 20.60
C LYS A 915 -20.00 2.04 19.07
N GLY A 916 -19.88 0.92 18.37
CA GLY A 916 -19.86 0.84 16.90
C GLY A 916 -18.75 -0.09 16.38
N PRO A 917 -18.65 -0.28 15.05
CA PRO A 917 -17.63 -1.13 14.46
C PRO A 917 -16.22 -0.63 14.78
N LEU A 918 -15.33 -1.53 15.22
CA LEU A 918 -13.93 -1.22 15.51
C LEU A 918 -12.98 -2.39 15.23
N PRO A 919 -11.70 -2.12 14.92
CA PRO A 919 -10.68 -3.17 14.75
C PRO A 919 -10.39 -3.95 16.04
N PHE A 920 -10.18 -5.26 15.93
CA PHE A 920 -9.80 -6.10 17.07
C PHE A 920 -8.49 -5.65 17.76
N GLY A 921 -7.51 -5.20 16.98
CA GLY A 921 -6.22 -4.72 17.50
C GLY A 921 -6.35 -3.59 18.53
N GLU A 922 -7.33 -2.71 18.34
CA GLU A 922 -7.64 -1.62 19.28
C GLU A 922 -8.22 -2.16 20.59
N VAL A 923 -9.07 -3.20 20.52
CA VAL A 923 -9.59 -3.90 21.71
C VAL A 923 -8.44 -4.57 22.48
N ALA A 924 -7.57 -5.29 21.79
CA ALA A 924 -6.43 -5.97 22.42
C ALA A 924 -5.46 -4.97 23.09
N LEU A 925 -5.23 -3.80 22.49
CA LEU A 925 -4.42 -2.74 23.08
C LEU A 925 -5.11 -2.12 24.31
N ALA A 926 -6.42 -1.85 24.23
CA ALA A 926 -7.20 -1.32 25.34
C ALA A 926 -7.24 -2.29 26.53
N VAL A 927 -7.44 -3.59 26.29
CA VAL A 927 -7.43 -4.63 27.33
C VAL A 927 -6.07 -4.70 28.02
N ARG A 928 -4.96 -4.68 27.27
CA ARG A 928 -3.60 -4.67 27.85
C ARG A 928 -3.38 -3.48 28.79
N ARG A 929 -3.79 -2.28 28.37
CA ARG A 929 -3.70 -1.05 29.17
C ARG A 929 -4.56 -1.11 30.42
N ARG A 930 -5.82 -1.54 30.27
CA ARG A 930 -6.78 -1.67 31.39
C ARG A 930 -6.28 -2.67 32.41
N LEU A 931 -5.91 -3.87 32.00
CA LEU A 931 -5.42 -4.91 32.91
C LEU A 931 -4.14 -4.49 33.62
N LEU A 932 -3.18 -3.86 32.92
CA LEU A 932 -2.00 -3.35 33.62
C LEU A 932 -2.37 -2.25 34.61
N ALA A 933 -3.29 -1.36 34.25
CA ALA A 933 -3.77 -0.34 35.18
C ALA A 933 -4.57 -0.95 36.35
N ASP A 934 -5.21 -2.10 36.17
CA ASP A 934 -5.93 -2.86 37.21
C ASP A 934 -5.02 -3.88 37.92
N ASP A 935 -3.74 -3.52 38.10
CA ASP A 935 -2.77 -4.28 38.89
C ASP A 935 -2.45 -5.69 38.37
N MET A 936 -2.61 -5.92 37.05
CA MET A 936 -2.32 -7.20 36.40
C MET A 936 -1.11 -7.12 35.46
N PRO A 937 0.13 -7.24 35.95
CA PRO A 937 1.34 -7.19 35.11
C PRO A 937 1.41 -8.32 34.08
N ALA A 938 0.69 -9.43 34.29
CA ALA A 938 0.55 -10.52 33.33
C ALA A 938 -0.07 -10.07 31.99
N ALA A 939 -0.75 -8.92 31.93
CA ALA A 939 -1.28 -8.37 30.67
C ALA A 939 -0.20 -8.10 29.61
N LEU A 940 1.03 -7.83 30.04
CA LEU A 940 2.17 -7.58 29.16
C LEU A 940 2.57 -8.81 28.32
N THR A 941 2.13 -10.00 28.71
CA THR A 941 2.44 -11.24 28.01
C THR A 941 1.49 -11.51 26.85
N LEU A 942 0.44 -10.71 26.66
CA LEU A 942 -0.57 -10.97 25.64
C LEU A 942 -0.06 -10.67 24.23
N ALA A 943 -0.24 -11.63 23.33
CA ALA A 943 0.06 -11.52 21.91
C ALA A 943 -1.16 -11.91 21.06
N VAL A 944 -1.25 -11.30 19.88
CA VAL A 944 -2.34 -11.51 18.93
C VAL A 944 -1.74 -11.99 17.62
N TYR A 945 -2.22 -13.12 17.12
CA TYR A 945 -1.83 -13.70 15.83
C TYR A 945 -3.00 -13.72 14.85
N GLY A 946 -2.76 -13.31 13.61
CA GLY A 946 -3.77 -13.02 12.58
C GLY A 946 -3.95 -11.53 12.34
N ASP A 947 -4.87 -11.17 11.45
CA ASP A 947 -5.12 -9.77 11.06
C ASP A 947 -5.72 -8.94 12.21
N ALA A 948 -5.00 -7.91 12.66
CA ALA A 948 -5.47 -7.05 13.75
C ALA A 948 -6.63 -6.12 13.33
N ASP A 949 -6.95 -6.03 12.05
CA ASP A 949 -7.99 -5.17 11.48
C ASP A 949 -9.35 -5.82 11.27
N TRP A 950 -9.54 -7.07 11.69
CA TRP A 950 -10.88 -7.66 11.78
C TRP A 950 -11.85 -6.69 12.47
N ILE A 951 -12.86 -6.22 11.73
CA ILE A 951 -13.87 -5.30 12.24
C ILE A 951 -14.88 -6.08 13.07
N LEU A 952 -15.02 -5.67 14.31
CA LEU A 952 -15.94 -6.26 15.27
C LEU A 952 -17.26 -5.50 15.25
N ASP A 953 -18.38 -6.21 15.08
CA ASP A 953 -19.74 -5.66 15.14
C ASP A 953 -20.61 -6.54 16.03
N THR A 954 -20.82 -6.09 17.27
CA THR A 954 -21.63 -6.80 18.26
C THR A 954 -23.12 -6.46 18.18
N LYS A 955 -23.53 -5.59 17.23
CA LYS A 955 -24.94 -5.18 17.04
C LYS A 955 -25.62 -5.89 15.86
N GLY A 956 -24.87 -6.60 15.03
CA GLY A 956 -25.39 -7.36 13.89
C GLY A 956 -25.95 -8.72 14.32
N GLY A 957 -27.27 -8.81 14.40
CA GLY A 957 -28.04 -10.06 14.33
C GLY A 957 -28.76 -10.15 12.99
#